data_AF-A0A954K4B5-F1
#
_entry.id   AF-A0A954K4B5-F1
#
_cell.length_a   1.000
_cell.length_b   1.000
_cell.length_c   1.000
_cell.angle_alpha   90.00
_cell.angle_beta   90.00
_cell.angle_gamma   90.00
#
_symmetry.space_group_name_H-M   'P 1'
#
loop_
_entity.id
_entity.type
_entity.pdbx_description
1 polymer ?
#
loop_
_entity_poly.entity_id
_entity_poly.type
_entity_poly.pdbx_seq_one_letter_code
_entity_poly.pdbx_strand_id
1 'polypeptide(L)'
;LFEMMTRAYSYRNLQRADFDRTLHFLSEGISTTAGRSRVYLHHDQVQNRVRSRKNARLVSTMNGGAIPEIASYRVVTEDDQTVVGSVDEDFAVESMAGDIFLLGNTSWQIRYVRGGDVTVVDANGAPPSIPFWFGEAPGRSLELSTEISYLREELERQIENPEQAIFWLSRETNTDEWGSKQIVDYVLAEKAALGIVPTQKRIVFERFFDESGGMQLVIHAPFGGDINRAWGYTMRKRFCRSYNFELQATADDNGIILSLGPQHSFPLESLFTMLNTRNVQQLSEQAILDHPMFHVRWRWNVTRALLVSRMQNGKKVPPPLQRFRAEDLLTAVFPRLTGCPENEIGEIIRPDHILVDQTLYDCLNEQLDIEGFKTVLQEIEQGTIKLIPRDTREPSPFCYELLNSSPYTFLDGGEAQERRARAVATRHTLSIESVEDLGRLSPDAIAQVCQEAQPVVRNADEFHDLLLGRIHLPINEQPDWSDRYLELEATGRATTLERTENQSENRCTESWVATERLPAALAAFPGSRHHPPVTVPAGVRQDWESAEARTAIIRGLLDTCGPLTVAEIANLAGMTNSQTEAALMALEGEGIAMQGFFRVKDPNWDQSAEEIITEKQPASTDVPPKEWCHRRLLARIHRLTLQGLRAQVQPVDTSVFIQYLTRLHGLAGDEKRSGTNGLFEILSMLQGIDIPAICWERDILPSRLANYQSSQLDELCFTGEIGWGRLYPPKRTADQGKPMTGITRNAPVSFFLREDIPWLTYFSDPST
;
A
#
# COMPACT_ATOMS: atom_id res chain seq x y z
N LEU A 1 46.89 9.10 22.86
CA LEU A 1 46.03 8.14 22.13
C LEU A 1 44.72 8.79 21.72
N PHE A 2 43.90 9.28 22.65
CA PHE A 2 42.67 10.01 22.34
C PHE A 2 42.88 11.12 21.29
N GLU A 3 43.79 12.07 21.55
CA GLU A 3 44.13 13.16 20.60
C GLU A 3 44.65 12.68 19.23
N MET A 4 45.18 11.46 19.15
CA MET A 4 45.61 10.88 17.88
C MET A 4 44.40 10.34 17.11
N MET A 5 43.49 9.66 17.80
CA MET A 5 42.26 9.11 17.20
C MET A 5 41.35 10.23 16.69
N THR A 6 41.18 11.32 17.46
CA THR A 6 40.33 12.45 17.08
C THR A 6 40.85 13.27 15.89
N ARG A 7 42.08 13.01 15.41
CA ARG A 7 42.58 13.58 14.14
C ARG A 7 41.96 12.91 12.91
N ALA A 8 41.47 11.67 13.03
CA ALA A 8 40.81 10.98 11.94
C ALA A 8 39.38 11.49 11.77
N TYR A 9 38.93 11.69 10.53
CA TYR A 9 37.62 12.27 10.23
C TYR A 9 36.49 11.55 10.96
N SER A 10 36.42 10.22 10.88
CA SER A 10 35.35 9.42 11.50
C SER A 10 35.28 9.53 13.03
N TYR A 11 36.37 9.89 13.71
CA TYR A 11 36.45 10.00 15.17
C TYR A 11 36.61 11.45 15.67
N ARG A 12 36.45 12.44 14.79
CA ARG A 12 36.67 13.86 15.13
C ARG A 12 35.75 14.39 16.25
N ASN A 13 34.55 13.83 16.35
CA ASN A 13 33.54 14.17 17.36
C ASN A 13 33.47 13.16 18.52
N LEU A 14 34.42 12.21 18.59
CA LEU A 14 34.45 11.18 19.64
C LEU A 14 34.60 11.83 21.01
N GLN A 15 33.63 11.60 21.90
CA GLN A 15 33.70 12.13 23.25
C GLN A 15 34.73 11.37 24.07
N ARG A 16 35.40 12.09 24.99
CA ARG A 16 36.42 11.48 25.84
C ARG A 16 35.85 10.35 26.71
N ALA A 17 34.62 10.52 27.19
CA ALA A 17 33.92 9.51 27.97
C ALA A 17 33.76 8.20 27.19
N ASP A 18 33.38 8.25 25.91
CA ASP A 18 33.19 7.06 25.07
C ASP A 18 34.50 6.34 24.77
N PHE A 19 35.56 7.11 24.52
CA PHE A 19 36.90 6.58 24.38
C PHE A 19 37.36 5.84 25.65
N ASP A 20 37.14 6.45 26.82
CA ASP A 20 37.50 5.84 28.10
C ASP A 20 36.62 4.60 28.40
N ARG A 21 35.33 4.62 28.05
CA ARG A 21 34.43 3.44 28.12
C ARG A 21 34.94 2.30 27.23
N THR A 22 35.37 2.60 25.99
CA THR A 22 35.94 1.59 25.08
C THR A 22 37.23 1.01 25.66
N LEU A 23 38.12 1.84 26.21
CA LEU A 23 39.35 1.36 26.87
C LEU A 23 39.05 0.50 28.09
N HIS A 24 38.05 0.89 28.90
CA HIS A 24 37.63 0.13 30.06
C HIS A 24 37.18 -1.27 29.65
N PHE A 25 36.23 -1.35 28.71
CA PHE A 25 35.76 -2.61 28.15
C PHE A 25 36.92 -3.48 27.58
N LEU A 26 37.83 -2.91 26.79
CA LEU A 26 38.96 -3.63 26.18
C LEU A 26 40.05 -4.09 27.17
N SER A 27 40.01 -3.61 28.41
CA SER A 27 40.99 -3.94 29.47
C SER A 27 40.41 -4.74 30.63
N GLU A 28 39.13 -4.54 30.95
CA GLU A 28 38.42 -5.18 32.07
C GLU A 28 37.49 -6.32 31.63
N GLY A 29 37.00 -6.32 30.38
CA GLY A 29 36.09 -7.34 29.84
C GLY A 29 34.77 -6.77 29.32
N ILE A 30 34.04 -7.60 28.55
CA ILE A 30 32.74 -7.23 27.91
C ILE A 30 31.57 -7.11 28.88
N SER A 31 31.60 -7.91 29.94
CA SER A 31 30.57 -7.89 30.97
C SER A 31 31.21 -8.12 32.33
N THR A 32 30.50 -7.70 33.38
CA THR A 32 30.91 -7.94 34.77
C THR A 32 31.05 -9.43 35.09
N THR A 33 30.26 -10.28 34.41
CA THR A 33 30.27 -11.74 34.56
C THR A 33 31.40 -12.43 33.79
N ALA A 34 31.82 -11.89 32.64
CA ALA A 34 32.90 -12.46 31.82
C ALA A 34 34.30 -12.18 32.39
N GLY A 35 34.44 -11.14 33.22
CA GLY A 35 35.71 -10.68 33.77
C GLY A 35 36.76 -10.38 32.71
N ARG A 36 38.06 -10.43 33.07
CA ARG A 36 39.19 -10.14 32.16
C ARG A 36 39.50 -11.25 31.16
N SER A 37 38.50 -12.04 30.77
CA SER A 37 38.61 -13.02 29.69
C SER A 37 38.55 -12.29 28.33
N ARG A 38 39.47 -12.62 27.42
CA ARG A 38 39.57 -12.01 26.06
C ARG A 38 39.74 -10.48 26.03
N VAL A 39 40.56 -9.92 26.92
CA VAL A 39 40.97 -8.51 26.87
C VAL A 39 42.28 -8.34 26.09
N TYR A 40 42.38 -7.28 25.29
CA TYR A 40 43.54 -7.01 24.43
C TYR A 40 44.47 -5.94 25.00
N LEU A 41 43.95 -5.11 25.91
CA LEU A 41 44.69 -4.00 26.49
C LEU A 41 45.02 -4.27 27.96
N HIS A 42 46.14 -3.73 28.40
CA HIS A 42 46.49 -3.54 29.79
C HIS A 42 46.41 -2.04 30.06
N HIS A 43 45.44 -1.63 30.88
CA HIS A 43 45.23 -0.24 31.24
C HIS A 43 45.67 -0.01 32.69
N ASP A 44 46.81 0.66 32.85
CA ASP A 44 47.26 1.18 34.14
C ASP A 44 46.59 2.53 34.38
N GLN A 45 45.48 2.51 35.12
CA GLN A 45 44.70 3.71 35.44
C GLN A 45 45.42 4.64 36.42
N VAL A 46 46.34 4.12 37.23
CA VAL A 46 47.10 4.93 38.19
C VAL A 46 48.12 5.80 37.45
N GLN A 47 48.81 5.22 36.46
CA GLN A 47 49.80 5.95 35.65
C GLN A 47 49.23 6.49 34.33
N ASN A 48 47.94 6.29 34.05
CA ASN A 48 47.28 6.61 32.78
C ASN A 48 48.02 6.04 31.55
N ARG A 49 48.44 4.77 31.62
CA ARG A 49 49.21 4.08 30.57
C ARG A 49 48.44 2.90 30.00
N VAL A 50 48.33 2.85 28.67
CA VAL A 50 47.77 1.71 27.93
C VAL A 50 48.90 0.95 27.24
N ARG A 51 48.92 -0.37 27.40
CA ARG A 51 49.86 -1.28 26.73
C ARG A 51 49.10 -2.44 26.10
N SER A 52 49.63 -3.03 25.03
CA SER A 52 49.08 -4.25 24.46
C SER A 52 49.39 -5.47 25.35
N ARG A 53 48.45 -6.41 25.44
CA ARG A 53 48.73 -7.75 25.97
C ARG A 53 49.41 -8.61 24.90
N LYS A 54 50.12 -9.66 25.32
CA LYS A 54 50.93 -10.52 24.44
C LYS A 54 50.18 -11.00 23.17
N ASN A 55 48.91 -11.38 23.32
CA ASN A 55 48.12 -11.94 22.22
C ASN A 55 47.46 -10.88 21.32
N ALA A 56 47.45 -9.61 21.72
CA ALA A 56 46.70 -8.56 21.01
C ALA A 56 47.21 -8.35 19.58
N ARG A 57 48.55 -8.35 19.40
CA ARG A 57 49.17 -8.17 18.07
C ARG A 57 48.78 -9.29 17.09
N LEU A 58 48.83 -10.54 17.55
CA LEU A 58 48.50 -11.69 16.70
C LEU A 58 47.01 -11.65 16.31
N VAL A 59 46.13 -11.37 17.27
CA VAL A 59 44.69 -11.30 17.01
C VAL A 59 44.37 -10.16 16.05
N SER A 60 44.92 -8.96 16.25
CA SER A 60 44.67 -7.81 15.37
C SER A 60 45.16 -8.04 13.94
N THR A 61 46.31 -8.71 13.76
CA THR A 61 46.83 -9.01 12.42
C THR A 61 46.00 -10.07 11.69
N MET A 62 45.50 -11.07 12.41
CA MET A 62 44.75 -12.18 11.81
C MET A 62 43.24 -11.92 11.66
N ASN A 63 42.67 -11.01 12.45
CA ASN A 63 41.22 -10.78 12.55
C ASN A 63 40.82 -9.32 12.32
N GLY A 64 41.78 -8.42 12.09
CA GLY A 64 41.51 -7.02 11.82
C GLY A 64 40.85 -6.79 10.46
N GLY A 65 40.37 -5.56 10.24
CA GLY A 65 39.65 -5.16 9.04
C GLY A 65 38.23 -4.68 9.35
N ALA A 66 37.68 -3.86 8.45
CA ALA A 66 36.34 -3.28 8.60
C ALA A 66 35.26 -4.07 7.85
N ILE A 67 35.63 -4.78 6.77
CA ILE A 67 34.69 -5.60 6.00
C ILE A 67 34.19 -6.74 6.91
N PRO A 68 32.88 -6.88 7.12
CA PRO A 68 32.32 -7.97 7.93
C PRO A 68 32.55 -9.33 7.25
N GLU A 69 32.54 -10.40 8.04
CA GLU A 69 32.43 -11.74 7.44
C GLU A 69 30.96 -12.03 7.17
N ILE A 70 30.58 -11.92 5.89
CA ILE A 70 29.31 -12.44 5.39
C ILE A 70 29.46 -13.95 5.37
N ALA A 71 28.65 -14.65 6.17
CA ALA A 71 28.61 -16.10 6.10
C ALA A 71 27.81 -16.52 4.86
N SER A 72 28.17 -17.65 4.26
CA SER A 72 27.29 -18.30 3.31
C SER A 72 26.47 -19.38 4.02
N TYR A 73 25.19 -19.47 3.66
CA TYR A 73 24.35 -20.60 3.98
C TYR A 73 24.45 -21.61 2.84
N ARG A 74 24.51 -22.91 3.18
CA ARG A 74 24.48 -23.95 2.15
C ARG A 74 23.05 -24.12 1.69
N VAL A 75 22.83 -24.18 0.39
CA VAL A 75 21.53 -24.53 -0.18
C VAL A 75 21.52 -26.05 -0.37
N VAL A 76 20.58 -26.72 0.29
CA VAL A 76 20.48 -28.20 0.30
C VAL A 76 19.09 -28.65 -0.14
N THR A 77 19.01 -29.72 -0.92
CA THR A 77 17.73 -30.32 -1.32
C THR A 77 17.02 -30.97 -0.13
N GLU A 78 15.69 -30.91 -0.11
CA GLU A 78 14.87 -31.49 0.96
C GLU A 78 15.02 -33.02 1.04
N ASP A 79 14.96 -33.71 -0.11
CA ASP A 79 14.88 -35.18 -0.19
C ASP A 79 16.14 -35.89 0.33
N ASP A 80 17.32 -35.42 -0.09
CA ASP A 80 18.60 -36.11 0.13
C ASP A 80 19.68 -35.22 0.75
N GLN A 81 19.36 -33.96 1.10
CA GLN A 81 20.29 -32.99 1.69
C GLN A 81 21.54 -32.75 0.81
N THR A 82 21.40 -32.93 -0.51
CA THR A 82 22.46 -32.67 -1.48
C THR A 82 22.68 -31.16 -1.60
N VAL A 83 23.93 -30.73 -1.47
CA VAL A 83 24.31 -29.32 -1.59
C VAL A 83 24.24 -28.90 -3.06
N VAL A 84 23.34 -27.98 -3.38
CA VAL A 84 23.15 -27.44 -4.73
C VAL A 84 23.83 -26.08 -4.94
N GLY A 85 24.24 -25.43 -3.84
CA GLY A 85 25.13 -24.29 -3.86
C GLY A 85 25.12 -23.55 -2.52
N SER A 86 25.27 -22.22 -2.56
CA SER A 86 25.28 -21.39 -1.36
C SER A 86 24.72 -20.00 -1.64
N VAL A 87 24.11 -19.40 -0.63
CA VAL A 87 23.58 -18.03 -0.64
C VAL A 87 24.18 -17.23 0.51
N ASP A 88 24.14 -15.90 0.43
CA ASP A 88 24.61 -15.03 1.50
C ASP A 88 23.69 -15.11 2.73
N GLU A 89 24.24 -14.80 3.90
CA GLU A 89 23.54 -14.87 5.18
C GLU A 89 22.40 -13.86 5.30
N ASP A 90 22.58 -12.64 4.79
CA ASP A 90 21.52 -11.64 4.79
C ASP A 90 20.35 -12.11 3.92
N PHE A 91 20.65 -12.65 2.73
CA PHE A 91 19.66 -13.32 1.89
C PHE A 91 18.97 -14.45 2.65
N ALA A 92 19.71 -15.37 3.28
CA ALA A 92 19.12 -16.52 3.97
C ALA A 92 18.27 -16.14 5.20
N VAL A 93 18.63 -15.06 5.91
CA VAL A 93 17.90 -14.59 7.10
C VAL A 93 16.65 -13.79 6.71
N GLU A 94 16.71 -13.03 5.62
CA GLU A 94 15.57 -12.25 5.11
C GLU A 94 14.63 -13.07 4.22
N SER A 95 15.10 -14.21 3.68
CA SER A 95 14.29 -15.13 2.88
C SER A 95 13.29 -15.92 3.72
N MET A 96 12.13 -16.20 3.14
CA MET A 96 11.04 -16.92 3.80
C MET A 96 10.83 -18.30 3.18
N ALA A 97 10.12 -19.16 3.91
CA ALA A 97 9.60 -20.39 3.32
C ALA A 97 8.69 -20.05 2.14
N GLY A 98 8.73 -20.87 1.09
CA GLY A 98 7.99 -20.65 -0.15
C GLY A 98 8.67 -19.76 -1.20
N ASP A 99 9.70 -18.98 -0.83
CA ASP A 99 10.41 -18.12 -1.77
C ASP A 99 11.20 -18.90 -2.83
N ILE A 100 11.19 -18.41 -4.06
CA ILE A 100 11.85 -19.01 -5.20
C ILE A 100 13.03 -18.13 -5.60
N PHE A 101 14.21 -18.71 -5.76
CA PHE A 101 15.39 -17.99 -6.24
C PHE A 101 16.14 -18.80 -7.28
N LEU A 102 16.90 -18.10 -8.12
CA LEU A 102 17.75 -18.75 -9.11
C LEU A 102 19.12 -19.04 -8.52
N LEU A 103 19.58 -20.29 -8.63
CA LEU A 103 20.93 -20.70 -8.30
C LEU A 103 21.52 -21.41 -9.51
N GLY A 104 22.41 -20.70 -10.23
CA GLY A 104 22.81 -21.12 -11.58
C GLY A 104 21.66 -20.92 -12.57
N ASN A 105 21.24 -21.99 -13.25
CA ASN A 105 20.14 -21.97 -14.21
C ASN A 105 18.86 -22.65 -13.68
N THR A 106 18.86 -23.08 -12.42
CA THR A 106 17.76 -23.80 -11.80
C THR A 106 17.07 -22.90 -10.78
N SER A 107 15.74 -22.91 -10.76
CA SER A 107 14.96 -22.24 -9.74
C SER A 107 14.69 -23.17 -8.57
N TRP A 108 14.92 -22.67 -7.37
CA TRP A 108 14.81 -23.41 -6.12
C TRP A 108 13.80 -22.72 -5.21
N GLN A 109 12.85 -23.48 -4.65
CA GLN A 109 11.89 -23.00 -3.68
C GLN A 109 12.37 -23.34 -2.26
N ILE A 110 12.46 -22.34 -1.39
CA ILE A 110 12.86 -22.48 0.02
C ILE A 110 11.74 -23.18 0.80
N ARG A 111 12.11 -24.15 1.64
CA ARG A 111 11.22 -24.82 2.59
C ARG A 111 11.36 -24.25 3.99
N TYR A 112 12.60 -24.12 4.45
CA TYR A 112 12.94 -23.51 5.72
C TYR A 112 14.44 -23.24 5.78
N VAL A 113 14.82 -22.34 6.67
CA VAL A 113 16.22 -22.02 6.95
C VAL A 113 16.57 -22.50 8.36
N ARG A 114 17.50 -23.46 8.47
CA ARG A 114 17.86 -24.05 9.76
C ARG A 114 19.34 -24.38 9.84
N GLY A 115 19.97 -24.05 10.98
CA GLY A 115 21.32 -24.54 11.31
C GLY A 115 22.43 -24.10 10.35
N GLY A 116 22.21 -23.05 9.54
CA GLY A 116 23.16 -22.62 8.50
C GLY A 116 22.92 -23.21 7.11
N ASP A 117 21.83 -23.97 6.95
CA ASP A 117 21.39 -24.51 5.66
C ASP A 117 20.03 -23.91 5.27
N VAL A 118 19.87 -23.60 3.99
CA VAL A 118 18.60 -23.26 3.34
C VAL A 118 18.12 -24.53 2.65
N THR A 119 17.10 -25.17 3.19
CA THR A 119 16.53 -26.38 2.59
C THR A 119 15.58 -25.98 1.46
N VAL A 120 15.76 -26.56 0.28
CA VAL A 120 15.02 -26.20 -0.94
C VAL A 120 14.45 -27.42 -1.67
N VAL A 121 13.46 -27.17 -2.51
CA VAL A 121 12.96 -28.11 -3.53
C VAL A 121 13.08 -27.46 -4.92
N ASP A 122 13.17 -28.26 -5.97
CA ASP A 122 13.19 -27.73 -7.34
C ASP A 122 11.85 -27.05 -7.65
N ALA A 123 11.91 -25.78 -8.09
CA ALA A 123 10.74 -25.00 -8.46
C ALA A 123 10.32 -25.21 -9.93
N ASN A 124 10.93 -26.17 -10.63
CA ASN A 124 10.60 -26.63 -11.99
C ASN A 124 10.55 -25.49 -13.02
N GLY A 125 11.48 -24.54 -12.93
CA GLY A 125 11.55 -23.40 -13.85
C GLY A 125 10.59 -22.26 -13.53
N ALA A 126 9.91 -22.28 -12.37
CA ALA A 126 9.17 -21.13 -11.88
C ALA A 126 10.09 -19.90 -11.76
N PRO A 127 9.59 -18.69 -12.10
CA PRO A 127 10.39 -17.47 -12.02
C PRO A 127 10.81 -17.18 -10.57
N PRO A 128 11.99 -16.59 -10.34
CA PRO A 128 12.43 -16.23 -8.99
C PRO A 128 11.46 -15.21 -8.38
N SER A 129 11.00 -15.47 -7.16
CA SER A 129 10.32 -14.48 -6.34
C SER A 129 11.30 -13.45 -5.79
N ILE A 130 12.52 -13.85 -5.43
CA ILE A 130 13.57 -12.99 -4.87
C ILE A 130 14.82 -12.96 -5.74
N PRO A 131 15.51 -11.80 -5.85
CA PRO A 131 16.77 -11.72 -6.58
C PRO A 131 17.87 -12.54 -5.89
N PHE A 132 18.70 -13.21 -6.68
CA PHE A 132 19.78 -14.08 -6.21
C PHE A 132 20.86 -13.35 -5.37
N TRP A 133 20.95 -12.03 -5.51
CA TRP A 133 21.90 -11.19 -4.76
C TRP A 133 21.20 -10.01 -4.12
N PHE A 134 21.28 -9.93 -2.78
CA PHE A 134 21.36 -8.67 -2.10
C PHE A 134 22.80 -8.18 -2.22
N GLY A 135 23.08 -7.34 -3.22
CA GLY A 135 23.95 -6.24 -2.86
C GLY A 135 23.19 -5.44 -1.80
N GLU A 136 23.87 -4.84 -0.83
CA GLU A 136 23.40 -3.56 -0.30
C GLU A 136 23.30 -2.60 -1.51
N ALA A 137 22.31 -2.77 -2.39
CA ALA A 137 21.92 -1.74 -3.32
C ALA A 137 21.24 -0.73 -2.42
N PRO A 138 21.90 0.39 -2.10
CA PRO A 138 21.31 1.37 -1.20
C PRO A 138 19.95 1.76 -1.77
N GLY A 139 18.99 2.03 -0.89
CA GLY A 139 17.77 2.70 -1.31
C GLY A 139 18.10 3.97 -2.10
N ARG A 140 17.14 4.46 -2.87
CA ARG A 140 17.31 5.73 -3.59
C ARG A 140 17.75 6.83 -2.62
N SER A 141 18.87 7.50 -2.92
CA SER A 141 19.40 8.55 -2.04
C SER A 141 18.41 9.69 -1.88
N LEU A 142 18.54 10.44 -0.79
CA LEU A 142 17.66 11.59 -0.52
C LEU A 142 17.73 12.62 -1.66
N GLU A 143 18.92 12.88 -2.23
CA GLU A 143 19.09 13.82 -3.33
C GLU A 143 18.33 13.38 -4.58
N LEU A 144 18.46 12.11 -4.98
CA LEU A 144 17.74 11.60 -6.16
C LEU A 144 16.22 11.55 -5.90
N SER A 145 15.80 11.17 -4.70
CA SER A 145 14.40 11.24 -4.27
C SER A 145 13.84 12.67 -4.32
N THR A 146 14.66 13.66 -3.95
CA THR A 146 14.32 15.09 -4.02
C THR A 146 14.12 15.54 -5.47
N GLU A 147 15.03 15.20 -6.37
CA GLU A 147 14.92 15.53 -7.80
C GLU A 147 13.69 14.87 -8.45
N ILE A 148 13.38 13.62 -8.11
CA ILE A 148 12.15 12.96 -8.59
C ILE A 148 10.90 13.66 -8.06
N SER A 149 10.92 14.10 -6.79
CA SER A 149 9.82 14.87 -6.23
C SER A 149 9.64 16.21 -6.96
N TYR A 150 10.73 16.92 -7.27
CA TYR A 150 10.65 18.16 -8.06
C TYR A 150 10.16 17.92 -9.48
N LEU A 151 10.60 16.84 -10.12
CA LEU A 151 10.10 16.45 -11.44
C LEU A 151 8.58 16.19 -11.40
N ARG A 152 8.07 15.50 -10.36
CA ARG A 152 6.63 15.29 -10.15
C ARG A 152 5.88 16.60 -9.93
N GLU A 153 6.41 17.50 -9.10
CA GLU A 153 5.81 18.83 -8.85
C GLU A 153 5.70 19.66 -10.14
N GLU A 154 6.76 19.71 -10.94
CA GLU A 154 6.77 20.49 -12.17
C GLU A 154 5.93 19.84 -13.28
N LEU A 155 5.96 18.51 -13.38
CA LEU A 155 5.13 17.78 -14.31
C LEU A 155 3.64 18.03 -14.04
N GLU A 156 3.20 17.94 -12.78
CA GLU A 156 1.79 18.13 -12.39
C GLU A 156 1.25 19.52 -12.80
N ARG A 157 2.10 20.56 -12.80
CA ARG A 157 1.73 21.92 -13.23
C ARG A 157 1.48 22.03 -14.72
N GLN A 158 2.16 21.22 -15.52
CA GLN A 158 2.09 21.27 -16.98
C GLN A 158 1.14 20.22 -17.55
N ILE A 159 0.73 19.25 -16.73
CA ILE A 159 0.06 18.03 -17.17
C ILE A 159 -1.32 18.26 -17.78
N GLU A 160 -1.96 19.40 -17.51
CA GLU A 160 -3.25 19.79 -18.12
C GLU A 160 -3.14 19.98 -19.64
N ASN A 161 -1.95 20.24 -20.15
CA ASN A 161 -1.64 20.20 -21.57
C ASN A 161 -0.62 19.06 -21.83
N PRO A 162 -1.10 17.83 -22.14
CA PRO A 162 -0.23 16.67 -22.30
C PRO A 162 0.87 16.86 -23.34
N GLU A 163 0.59 17.54 -24.46
CA GLU A 163 1.57 17.79 -25.53
C GLU A 163 2.73 18.65 -25.02
N GLN A 164 2.40 19.72 -24.29
CA GLN A 164 3.40 20.59 -23.67
C GLN A 164 4.21 19.85 -22.61
N ALA A 165 3.55 19.04 -21.77
CA ALA A 165 4.21 18.25 -20.74
C ALA A 165 5.18 17.21 -21.34
N ILE A 166 4.79 16.53 -22.42
CA ILE A 166 5.64 15.57 -23.14
C ILE A 166 6.89 16.26 -23.70
N PHE A 167 6.70 17.40 -24.37
CA PHE A 167 7.81 18.15 -24.96
C PHE A 167 8.78 18.66 -23.89
N TRP A 168 8.25 19.23 -22.80
CA TRP A 168 9.06 19.69 -21.68
C TRP A 168 9.84 18.54 -21.04
N LEU A 169 9.17 17.43 -20.73
CA LEU A 169 9.77 16.27 -20.08
C LEU A 169 10.89 15.67 -20.92
N SER A 170 10.65 15.48 -22.22
CA SER A 170 11.66 14.97 -23.15
C SER A 170 12.91 15.86 -23.16
N ARG A 171 12.75 17.19 -23.12
CA ARG A 171 13.87 18.13 -23.06
C ARG A 171 14.59 18.13 -21.71
N GLU A 172 13.84 18.03 -20.62
CA GLU A 172 14.39 18.07 -19.25
C GLU A 172 15.18 16.79 -18.93
N THR A 173 14.65 15.62 -19.28
CA THR A 173 15.25 14.32 -18.94
C THR A 173 16.08 13.70 -20.07
N ASN A 174 16.06 14.28 -21.27
CA ASN A 174 16.58 13.68 -22.51
C ASN A 174 15.97 12.30 -22.83
N THR A 175 14.76 12.03 -22.32
CA THR A 175 14.00 10.82 -22.67
C THR A 175 13.37 10.97 -24.04
N ASP A 176 13.18 9.87 -24.76
CA ASP A 176 12.46 9.89 -26.03
C ASP A 176 10.98 10.26 -25.84
N GLU A 177 10.32 10.66 -26.94
CA GLU A 177 8.93 11.09 -26.93
C GLU A 177 7.97 10.02 -26.40
N TRP A 178 8.21 8.73 -26.73
CA TRP A 178 7.34 7.65 -26.28
C TRP A 178 7.51 7.37 -24.79
N GLY A 179 8.74 7.35 -24.29
CA GLY A 179 9.01 7.27 -22.85
C GLY A 179 8.38 8.43 -22.10
N SER A 180 8.50 9.65 -22.63
CA SER A 180 7.90 10.86 -22.05
C SER A 180 6.37 10.78 -22.03
N LYS A 181 5.76 10.33 -23.13
CA LYS A 181 4.31 10.10 -23.22
C LYS A 181 3.82 9.10 -22.18
N GLN A 182 4.51 7.97 -22.01
CA GLN A 182 4.13 6.98 -20.99
C GLN A 182 4.19 7.55 -19.57
N ILE A 183 5.21 8.36 -19.26
CA ILE A 183 5.33 9.02 -17.96
C ILE A 183 4.19 10.02 -17.75
N VAL A 184 3.90 10.85 -18.75
CA VAL A 184 2.78 11.82 -18.70
C VAL A 184 1.45 11.09 -18.50
N ASP A 185 1.18 10.05 -19.29
CA ASP A 185 -0.05 9.24 -19.18
C ASP A 185 -0.17 8.57 -17.80
N TYR A 186 0.95 8.08 -17.24
CA TYR A 186 0.99 7.46 -15.92
C TYR A 186 0.69 8.47 -14.80
N VAL A 187 1.29 9.65 -14.84
CA VAL A 187 1.05 10.70 -13.83
C VAL A 187 -0.33 11.34 -14.01
N LEU A 188 -0.86 11.42 -15.23
CA LEU A 188 -2.25 11.83 -15.48
C LEU A 188 -3.23 10.87 -14.84
N ALA A 189 -3.02 9.57 -15.02
CA ALA A 189 -3.84 8.54 -14.39
C ALA A 189 -3.78 8.65 -12.86
N GLU A 190 -2.60 8.91 -12.29
CA GLU A 190 -2.43 9.10 -10.84
C GLU A 190 -3.16 10.35 -10.33
N LYS A 191 -3.00 11.49 -11.02
CA LYS A 191 -3.69 12.73 -10.66
C LYS A 191 -5.21 12.56 -10.76
N ALA A 192 -5.70 11.88 -11.78
CA ALA A 192 -7.13 11.57 -11.92
C ALA A 192 -7.63 10.64 -10.80
N ALA A 193 -6.80 9.69 -10.36
CA ALA A 193 -7.10 8.76 -9.28
C ALA A 193 -7.19 9.44 -7.91
N LEU A 194 -6.19 10.24 -7.52
CA LEU A 194 -6.07 10.80 -6.16
C LEU A 194 -6.45 12.29 -6.05
N GLY A 195 -6.70 12.95 -7.18
CA GLY A 195 -6.87 14.40 -7.30
C GLY A 195 -5.54 15.18 -7.29
N ILE A 196 -4.44 14.54 -6.89
CA ILE A 196 -3.12 15.14 -6.72
C ILE A 196 -2.01 14.12 -7.02
N VAL A 197 -0.80 14.61 -7.27
CA VAL A 197 0.40 13.76 -7.42
C VAL A 197 1.19 13.71 -6.09
N PRO A 198 1.44 12.52 -5.51
CA PRO A 198 2.26 12.39 -4.30
C PRO A 198 3.71 12.85 -4.49
N THR A 199 4.19 13.68 -3.57
CA THR A 199 5.51 14.34 -3.57
C THR A 199 6.07 14.38 -2.15
N GLN A 200 7.34 14.76 -1.95
CA GLN A 200 7.92 14.89 -0.61
C GLN A 200 7.18 15.95 0.25
N LYS A 201 6.55 16.95 -0.36
CA LYS A 201 5.73 17.96 0.35
C LYS A 201 4.28 17.52 0.58
N ARG A 202 3.80 16.50 -0.13
CA ARG A 202 2.41 16.02 -0.10
C ARG A 202 2.40 14.50 -0.03
N ILE A 203 2.36 13.99 1.19
CA ILE A 203 2.31 12.56 1.48
C ILE A 203 0.85 12.14 1.51
N VAL A 204 0.50 11.12 0.72
CA VAL A 204 -0.86 10.60 0.65
C VAL A 204 -0.96 9.31 1.42
N PHE A 205 -1.93 9.25 2.32
CA PHE A 205 -2.38 8.03 3.00
C PHE A 205 -3.59 7.52 2.24
N GLU A 206 -3.36 6.55 1.36
CA GLU A 206 -4.39 5.93 0.56
C GLU A 206 -4.87 4.63 1.21
N ARG A 207 -6.19 4.42 1.30
CA ARG A 207 -6.77 3.18 1.81
C ARG A 207 -7.86 2.66 0.89
N PHE A 208 -7.84 1.35 0.64
CA PHE A 208 -8.84 0.65 -0.15
C PHE A 208 -9.08 -0.75 0.39
N PHE A 209 -10.23 -1.34 0.04
CA PHE A 209 -10.56 -2.71 0.41
C PHE A 209 -9.79 -3.73 -0.43
N ASP A 210 -9.38 -4.82 0.20
CA ASP A 210 -8.88 -6.01 -0.50
C ASP A 210 -10.02 -7.03 -0.73
N GLU A 211 -9.73 -8.04 -1.55
CA GLU A 211 -10.68 -9.09 -1.93
C GLU A 211 -11.11 -9.95 -0.74
N SER A 212 -10.27 -10.05 0.29
CA SER A 212 -10.53 -10.80 1.53
C SER A 212 -11.49 -10.08 2.49
N GLY A 213 -11.79 -8.80 2.25
CA GLY A 213 -12.58 -7.94 3.14
C GLY A 213 -11.73 -7.20 4.20
N GLY A 214 -10.40 -7.36 4.15
CA GLY A 214 -9.44 -6.49 4.81
C GLY A 214 -9.29 -5.17 4.04
N MET A 215 -8.31 -4.36 4.45
CA MET A 215 -7.92 -3.16 3.72
C MET A 215 -6.41 -3.12 3.55
N GLN A 216 -5.96 -2.46 2.50
CA GLN A 216 -4.58 -2.04 2.39
C GLN A 216 -4.51 -0.54 2.67
N LEU A 217 -3.48 -0.14 3.42
CA LEU A 217 -3.12 1.23 3.65
C LEU A 217 -1.76 1.48 2.98
N VAL A 218 -1.73 2.36 2.01
CA VAL A 218 -0.53 2.77 1.28
C VAL A 218 -0.16 4.19 1.67
N ILE A 219 1.09 4.39 2.09
CA ILE A 219 1.66 5.70 2.38
C ILE A 219 2.59 6.05 1.21
N HIS A 220 2.15 6.97 0.35
CA HIS A 220 2.92 7.47 -0.77
C HIS A 220 3.93 8.50 -0.29
N ALA A 221 5.20 8.08 -0.17
CA ALA A 221 6.26 8.83 0.48
C ALA A 221 7.58 8.67 -0.31
N PRO A 222 7.85 9.52 -1.32
CA PRO A 222 9.02 9.38 -2.18
C PRO A 222 10.30 9.93 -1.53
N PHE A 223 10.67 9.41 -0.36
CA PHE A 223 11.91 9.76 0.37
C PHE A 223 13.06 8.80 0.14
N GLY A 224 12.80 7.60 -0.42
CA GLY A 224 13.78 6.55 -0.60
C GLY A 224 13.63 5.42 0.43
N GLY A 225 14.16 4.25 0.08
CA GLY A 225 13.93 2.99 0.79
C GLY A 225 14.37 3.02 2.25
N ASP A 226 15.49 3.69 2.58
CA ASP A 226 16.05 3.66 3.94
C ASP A 226 15.18 4.44 4.94
N ILE A 227 14.64 5.60 4.51
CA ILE A 227 13.67 6.39 5.29
C ILE A 227 12.33 5.66 5.38
N ASN A 228 11.83 5.14 4.26
CA ASN A 228 10.54 4.45 4.21
C ASN A 228 10.54 3.15 5.02
N ARG A 229 11.65 2.40 5.02
CA ARG A 229 11.84 1.22 5.88
C ARG A 229 11.85 1.62 7.35
N ALA A 230 12.57 2.69 7.72
CA ALA A 230 12.58 3.20 9.10
C ALA A 230 11.16 3.56 9.56
N TRP A 231 10.41 4.24 8.69
CA TRP A 231 9.02 4.58 8.94
C TRP A 231 8.14 3.33 9.05
N GLY A 232 8.25 2.37 8.13
CA GLY A 232 7.47 1.13 8.12
C GLY A 232 7.69 0.28 9.38
N TYR A 233 8.94 0.05 9.79
CA TYR A 233 9.26 -0.68 11.03
C TYR A 233 8.67 0.01 12.26
N THR A 234 8.81 1.33 12.34
CA THR A 234 8.34 2.13 13.47
C THR A 234 6.81 2.14 13.55
N MET A 235 6.12 2.28 12.41
CA MET A 235 4.66 2.19 12.32
C MET A 235 4.17 0.81 12.74
N ARG A 236 4.79 -0.27 12.26
CA ARG A 236 4.41 -1.63 12.66
C ARG A 236 4.49 -1.81 14.18
N LYS A 237 5.58 -1.35 14.81
CA LYS A 237 5.73 -1.41 16.27
C LYS A 237 4.68 -0.56 16.98
N ARG A 238 4.37 0.63 16.47
CA ARG A 238 3.34 1.52 17.05
C ARG A 238 1.94 0.91 16.97
N PHE A 239 1.60 0.27 15.86
CA PHE A 239 0.33 -0.45 15.70
C PHE A 239 0.25 -1.67 16.62
N CYS A 240 1.29 -2.48 16.70
CA CYS A 240 1.34 -3.62 17.61
C CYS A 240 1.09 -3.20 19.06
N ARG A 241 1.70 -2.10 19.52
CA ARG A 241 1.45 -1.55 20.87
C ARG A 241 0.04 -1.02 21.09
N SER A 242 -0.61 -0.49 20.05
CA SER A 242 -1.90 0.18 20.19
C SER A 242 -3.07 -0.80 20.04
N TYR A 243 -2.90 -1.85 19.23
CA TYR A 243 -3.97 -2.77 18.84
C TYR A 243 -3.66 -4.26 19.13
N ASN A 244 -2.51 -4.56 19.74
CA ASN A 244 -2.06 -5.91 20.13
C ASN A 244 -2.09 -6.94 18.97
N PHE A 245 -1.65 -6.50 17.78
CA PHE A 245 -1.60 -7.33 16.58
C PHE A 245 -0.43 -6.91 15.68
N GLU A 246 0.22 -7.88 15.04
CA GLU A 246 1.32 -7.62 14.10
C GLU A 246 0.81 -7.41 12.68
N LEU A 247 1.13 -6.27 12.09
CA LEU A 247 0.77 -5.96 10.71
C LEU A 247 1.79 -6.51 9.72
N GLN A 248 1.31 -7.04 8.60
CA GLN A 248 2.16 -7.23 7.41
C GLN A 248 2.54 -5.85 6.88
N ALA A 249 3.82 -5.65 6.58
CA ALA A 249 4.34 -4.35 6.15
C ALA A 249 5.41 -4.48 5.08
N THR A 250 5.37 -3.58 4.12
CA THR A 250 6.30 -3.52 2.99
C THR A 250 6.76 -2.08 2.80
N ALA A 251 8.01 -1.85 2.43
CA ALA A 251 8.51 -0.52 2.09
C ALA A 251 9.52 -0.56 0.93
N ASP A 252 9.39 0.39 0.03
CA ASP A 252 10.32 0.64 -1.09
C ASP A 252 10.68 2.13 -1.17
N ASP A 253 11.27 2.56 -2.29
CA ASP A 253 11.69 3.96 -2.50
C ASP A 253 10.54 4.97 -2.59
N ASN A 254 9.34 4.52 -2.93
CA ASN A 254 8.18 5.34 -3.25
C ASN A 254 7.10 5.31 -2.15
N GLY A 255 7.11 4.32 -1.25
CA GLY A 255 6.16 4.29 -0.15
C GLY A 255 6.21 3.07 0.76
N ILE A 256 5.13 2.92 1.52
CA ILE A 256 4.94 1.88 2.54
C ILE A 256 3.54 1.28 2.37
N ILE A 257 3.43 -0.04 2.47
CA ILE A 257 2.14 -0.73 2.57
C ILE A 257 1.98 -1.31 3.97
N LEU A 258 0.81 -1.15 4.56
CA LEU A 258 0.36 -1.80 5.78
C LEU A 258 -0.95 -2.55 5.49
N SER A 259 -0.96 -3.87 5.68
CA SER A 259 -2.17 -4.68 5.50
C SER A 259 -3.00 -4.71 6.78
N LEU A 260 -4.23 -4.20 6.70
CA LEU A 260 -5.16 -4.10 7.82
C LEU A 260 -6.17 -5.25 7.80
N GLY A 261 -6.31 -5.93 8.93
CA GLY A 261 -7.36 -6.92 9.19
C GLY A 261 -8.78 -6.32 9.19
N PRO A 262 -9.83 -7.16 9.03
CA PRO A 262 -11.22 -6.72 9.03
C PRO A 262 -11.68 -6.09 10.36
N GLN A 263 -10.95 -6.33 11.45
CA GLN A 263 -11.20 -5.76 12.77
C GLN A 263 -10.71 -4.32 12.95
N HIS A 264 -10.10 -3.70 11.93
CA HIS A 264 -9.56 -2.36 12.03
C HIS A 264 -10.39 -1.37 11.22
N SER A 265 -11.04 -0.45 11.92
CA SER A 265 -11.66 0.74 11.35
C SER A 265 -11.19 1.95 12.16
N PHE A 266 -10.73 2.98 11.48
CA PHE A 266 -10.29 4.24 12.09
C PHE A 266 -10.26 5.33 11.01
N PRO A 267 -10.36 6.61 11.40
CA PRO A 267 -10.11 7.73 10.48
C PRO A 267 -8.64 7.72 10.07
N LEU A 268 -8.33 7.93 8.78
CA LEU A 268 -6.94 7.97 8.31
C LEU A 268 -6.14 9.08 8.98
N GLU A 269 -6.79 10.19 9.31
CA GLU A 269 -6.20 11.34 9.99
C GLU A 269 -5.70 10.99 11.40
N SER A 270 -6.27 9.95 12.03
CA SER A 270 -5.76 9.49 13.33
C SER A 270 -4.32 8.97 13.25
N LEU A 271 -3.88 8.51 12.07
CA LEU A 271 -2.53 8.00 11.84
C LEU A 271 -1.47 9.10 11.80
N PHE A 272 -1.84 10.32 11.44
CA PHE A 272 -0.92 11.45 11.25
C PHE A 272 -0.15 11.81 12.51
N THR A 273 -0.71 11.51 13.67
CA THR A 273 -0.13 11.85 14.99
C THR A 273 0.47 10.66 15.73
N MET A 274 0.39 9.46 15.14
CA MET A 274 0.87 8.23 15.79
C MET A 274 2.38 8.23 16.02
N LEU A 275 3.13 8.80 15.06
CA LEU A 275 4.57 8.99 15.13
C LEU A 275 4.89 10.48 15.17
N ASN A 276 5.86 10.85 16.00
CA ASN A 276 6.33 12.21 16.18
C ASN A 276 7.80 12.20 16.60
N THR A 277 8.42 13.38 16.58
CA THR A 277 9.85 13.53 16.88
C THR A 277 10.23 13.08 18.29
N ARG A 278 9.26 13.04 19.22
CA ARG A 278 9.48 12.65 20.62
C ARG A 278 9.46 11.14 20.83
N ASN A 279 8.66 10.41 20.05
CA ASN A 279 8.46 8.97 20.23
C ASN A 279 9.21 8.11 19.20
N VAL A 280 9.60 8.67 18.06
CA VAL A 280 10.15 7.91 16.94
C VAL A 280 11.41 7.14 17.32
N GLN A 281 12.37 7.79 18.00
CA GLN A 281 13.64 7.15 18.38
C GLN A 281 13.43 5.87 19.18
N GLN A 282 12.62 5.95 20.24
CA GLN A 282 12.36 4.83 21.12
C GLN A 282 11.58 3.72 20.40
N LEU A 283 10.59 4.07 19.58
CA LEU A 283 9.82 3.09 18.82
C LEU A 283 10.66 2.37 17.76
N SER A 284 11.53 3.10 17.05
CA SER A 284 12.45 2.51 16.07
C SER A 284 13.46 1.58 16.75
N GLU A 285 14.03 1.98 17.90
CA GLU A 285 14.90 1.10 18.69
C GLU A 285 14.18 -0.20 19.06
N GLN A 286 12.96 -0.11 19.61
CA GLN A 286 12.19 -1.30 19.97
C GLN A 286 11.80 -2.16 18.75
N ALA A 287 11.55 -1.55 17.59
CA ALA A 287 11.25 -2.29 16.37
C ALA A 287 12.45 -3.09 15.86
N ILE A 288 13.65 -2.54 15.98
CA ILE A 288 14.89 -3.15 15.50
C ILE A 288 15.40 -4.23 16.44
N LEU A 289 15.23 -4.07 17.76
CA LEU A 289 15.64 -5.08 18.73
C LEU A 289 14.95 -6.44 18.47
N ASP A 290 13.68 -6.44 18.07
CA ASP A 290 12.94 -7.65 17.73
C ASP A 290 13.28 -8.19 16.32
N HIS A 291 14.08 -7.46 15.53
CA HIS A 291 14.35 -7.80 14.13
C HIS A 291 15.66 -8.59 13.95
N PRO A 292 15.69 -9.64 13.09
CA PRO A 292 16.89 -10.46 12.86
C PRO A 292 18.14 -9.68 12.46
N MET A 293 17.97 -8.55 11.76
CA MET A 293 19.08 -7.65 11.38
C MET A 293 19.95 -7.22 12.56
N PHE A 294 19.37 -7.03 13.75
CA PHE A 294 20.13 -6.66 14.94
C PHE A 294 21.19 -7.71 15.28
N HIS A 295 20.84 -9.00 15.18
CA HIS A 295 21.76 -10.11 15.46
C HIS A 295 22.90 -10.19 14.44
N VAL A 296 22.62 -9.90 13.17
CA VAL A 296 23.62 -9.84 12.10
C VAL A 296 24.62 -8.72 12.38
N ARG A 297 24.15 -7.48 12.59
CA ARG A 297 25.00 -6.31 12.85
C ARG A 297 25.73 -6.44 14.20
N TRP A 298 25.12 -7.06 15.21
CA TRP A 298 25.79 -7.43 16.46
C TRP A 298 27.01 -8.31 16.20
N ARG A 299 26.86 -9.39 15.41
CA ARG A 299 27.96 -10.28 15.06
C ARG A 299 29.07 -9.54 14.32
N TRP A 300 28.73 -8.64 13.41
CA TRP A 300 29.70 -7.81 12.70
C TRP A 300 30.51 -6.96 13.68
N ASN A 301 29.83 -6.30 14.63
CA ASN A 301 30.48 -5.46 15.64
C ASN A 301 31.37 -6.23 16.60
N VAL A 302 30.93 -7.36 17.14
CA VAL A 302 31.79 -8.17 18.04
C VAL A 302 32.98 -8.79 17.30
N THR A 303 32.86 -9.02 15.99
CA THR A 303 33.95 -9.52 15.14
C THR A 303 34.93 -8.39 14.80
N ARG A 304 34.45 -7.19 14.45
CA ARG A 304 35.28 -5.98 14.23
C ARG A 304 35.99 -5.54 15.52
N ALA A 305 35.33 -5.69 16.67
CA ALA A 305 35.90 -5.48 18.00
C ALA A 305 36.88 -6.59 18.44
N LEU A 306 37.13 -7.59 17.59
CA LEU A 306 38.04 -8.71 17.82
C LEU A 306 37.60 -9.66 18.95
N LEU A 307 36.38 -9.56 19.49
CA LEU A 307 35.87 -10.43 20.55
C LEU A 307 35.51 -11.83 20.04
N VAL A 308 35.02 -11.87 18.80
CA VAL A 308 34.82 -13.08 18.03
C VAL A 308 35.90 -13.16 16.96
N SER A 309 36.68 -14.24 16.99
CA SER A 309 37.76 -14.45 16.04
C SER A 309 37.22 -15.00 14.70
N ARG A 310 37.64 -14.36 13.61
CA ARG A 310 37.52 -14.81 12.21
C ARG A 310 38.49 -15.94 11.88
N MET A 311 39.69 -15.89 12.47
CA MET A 311 40.80 -16.79 12.24
C MET A 311 41.35 -17.27 13.57
N GLN A 312 41.53 -18.59 13.71
CA GLN A 312 42.12 -19.23 14.89
C GLN A 312 43.15 -20.26 14.45
N ASN A 313 44.37 -20.19 15.01
CA ASN A 313 45.49 -21.09 14.69
C ASN A 313 45.78 -21.21 13.17
N GLY A 314 45.69 -20.09 12.46
CA GLY A 314 45.95 -20.03 11.01
C GLY A 314 44.82 -20.56 10.12
N LYS A 315 43.67 -20.92 10.69
CA LYS A 315 42.48 -21.39 9.94
C LYS A 315 41.29 -20.47 10.15
N LYS A 316 40.41 -20.37 9.16
CA LYS A 316 39.14 -19.64 9.28
C LYS A 316 38.22 -20.33 10.28
N VAL A 317 37.61 -19.56 11.16
CA VAL A 317 36.62 -20.02 12.13
C VAL A 317 35.30 -20.24 11.37
N PRO A 318 34.69 -21.44 11.45
CA PRO A 318 33.43 -21.70 10.76
C PRO A 318 32.33 -20.71 11.17
N PRO A 319 31.53 -20.19 10.22
CA PRO A 319 30.51 -19.19 10.52
C PRO A 319 29.49 -19.60 11.61
N PRO A 320 28.97 -20.85 11.66
CA PRO A 320 28.08 -21.25 12.75
C PRO A 320 28.70 -21.07 14.14
N LEU A 321 30.01 -21.33 14.27
CA LEU A 321 30.72 -21.13 15.53
C LEU A 321 30.89 -19.64 15.86
N GLN A 322 31.01 -18.77 14.85
CA GLN A 322 31.01 -17.32 15.06
C GLN A 322 29.64 -16.82 15.52
N ARG A 323 28.53 -17.36 14.97
CA ARG A 323 27.16 -17.05 15.40
C ARG A 323 26.93 -17.43 16.86
N PHE A 324 27.19 -18.69 17.23
CA PHE A 324 27.05 -19.12 18.63
C PHE A 324 27.86 -18.26 19.59
N ARG A 325 29.12 -17.96 19.25
CA ARG A 325 29.97 -17.09 20.08
C ARG A 325 29.46 -15.66 20.16
N ALA A 326 28.84 -15.14 19.10
CA ALA A 326 28.26 -13.81 19.10
C ALA A 326 26.97 -13.77 19.94
N GLU A 327 26.12 -14.79 19.84
CA GLU A 327 24.91 -14.95 20.66
C GLU A 327 25.22 -15.15 22.15
N ASP A 328 26.24 -15.94 22.49
CA ASP A 328 26.72 -16.09 23.87
C ASP A 328 27.14 -14.73 24.46
N LEU A 329 27.85 -13.92 23.66
CA LEU A 329 28.24 -12.57 24.06
C LEU A 329 27.04 -11.63 24.18
N LEU A 330 26.06 -11.75 23.28
CA LEU A 330 24.83 -10.96 23.34
C LEU A 330 24.06 -11.29 24.62
N THR A 331 23.92 -12.58 24.95
CA THR A 331 23.26 -13.04 26.17
C THR A 331 23.98 -12.53 27.42
N ALA A 332 25.31 -12.47 27.39
CA ALA A 332 26.10 -11.97 28.52
C ALA A 332 25.99 -10.44 28.73
N VAL A 333 25.79 -9.67 27.65
CA VAL A 333 25.73 -8.19 27.68
C VAL A 333 24.30 -7.68 27.79
N PHE A 334 23.37 -8.33 27.09
CA PHE A 334 21.98 -7.94 26.94
C PHE A 334 21.05 -9.15 27.15
N PRO A 335 21.03 -9.73 28.36
CA PRO A 335 20.30 -10.97 28.65
C PRO A 335 18.79 -10.86 28.44
N ARG A 336 18.20 -9.67 28.61
CA ARG A 336 16.76 -9.44 28.39
C ARG A 336 16.34 -9.59 26.94
N LEU A 337 17.24 -9.29 26.00
CA LEU A 337 16.94 -9.42 24.56
C LEU A 337 16.90 -10.89 24.12
N THR A 338 17.78 -11.71 24.68
CA THR A 338 17.85 -13.16 24.41
C THR A 338 17.05 -13.99 25.41
N GLY A 339 16.32 -13.32 26.31
CA GLY A 339 15.56 -13.94 27.38
C GLY A 339 14.35 -14.71 26.85
N CYS A 340 13.74 -15.54 27.70
CA CYS A 340 12.48 -16.18 27.36
C CYS A 340 11.38 -15.11 27.23
N PRO A 341 10.67 -15.03 26.08
CA PRO A 341 9.60 -14.04 25.88
C PRO A 341 8.49 -14.11 26.94
N GLU A 342 8.26 -15.28 27.55
CA GLU A 342 7.26 -15.46 28.61
C GLU A 342 7.58 -14.70 29.91
N ASN A 343 8.85 -14.40 30.17
CA ASN A 343 9.30 -13.73 31.39
C ASN A 343 9.51 -12.21 31.19
N GLU A 344 9.56 -11.74 29.96
CA GLU A 344 9.83 -10.35 29.63
C GLU A 344 8.51 -9.64 29.30
N ILE A 345 8.04 -8.79 30.22
CA ILE A 345 6.81 -8.02 30.05
C ILE A 345 7.17 -6.54 29.85
N GLY A 346 6.66 -5.94 28.78
CA GLY A 346 6.81 -4.52 28.50
C GLY A 346 8.01 -4.18 27.60
N GLU A 347 8.49 -2.95 27.69
CA GLU A 347 9.56 -2.46 26.82
C GLU A 347 10.92 -3.05 27.18
N ILE A 348 11.70 -3.38 26.15
CA ILE A 348 13.05 -3.92 26.32
C ILE A 348 13.96 -2.77 26.70
N ILE A 349 14.43 -2.77 27.94
CA ILE A 349 15.37 -1.75 28.43
C ILE A 349 16.77 -2.11 27.93
N ARG A 350 17.31 -1.26 27.06
CA ARG A 350 18.67 -1.34 26.55
C ARG A 350 19.71 -1.18 27.68
N PRO A 351 20.76 -2.02 27.73
CA PRO A 351 21.88 -1.81 28.64
C PRO A 351 22.78 -0.67 28.15
N ASP A 352 23.41 0.06 29.08
CA ASP A 352 24.47 1.03 28.76
C ASP A 352 25.75 0.28 28.34
N HIS A 353 25.88 -0.05 27.05
CA HIS A 353 26.99 -0.82 26.53
C HIS A 353 27.38 -0.41 25.11
N ILE A 354 28.65 -0.02 24.92
CA ILE A 354 29.14 0.63 23.70
C ILE A 354 28.92 -0.20 22.42
N LEU A 355 29.01 -1.54 22.49
CA LEU A 355 28.75 -2.40 21.32
C LEU A 355 27.27 -2.53 21.00
N VAL A 356 26.39 -2.45 22.02
CA VAL A 356 24.94 -2.46 21.79
C VAL A 356 24.55 -1.13 21.15
N ASP A 357 25.12 -0.04 21.67
CA ASP A 357 24.95 1.31 21.12
C ASP A 357 25.42 1.38 19.66
N GLN A 358 26.61 0.83 19.38
CA GLN A 358 27.14 0.77 18.01
C GLN A 358 26.27 -0.10 17.11
N THR A 359 25.77 -1.25 17.58
CA THR A 359 24.89 -2.11 16.77
C THR A 359 23.57 -1.44 16.45
N LEU A 360 22.94 -0.76 17.42
CA LEU A 360 21.75 0.03 17.15
C LEU A 360 22.04 1.19 16.20
N TYR A 361 23.18 1.85 16.37
CA TYR A 361 23.61 2.91 15.46
C TYR A 361 23.72 2.39 14.03
N ASP A 362 24.41 1.26 13.81
CA ASP A 362 24.57 0.65 12.49
C ASP A 362 23.20 0.27 11.88
N CYS A 363 22.31 -0.35 12.66
CA CYS A 363 20.97 -0.69 12.17
C CYS A 363 20.13 0.54 11.82
N LEU A 364 20.18 1.60 12.64
CA LEU A 364 19.32 2.78 12.50
C LEU A 364 19.86 3.82 11.51
N ASN A 365 21.15 3.81 11.19
CA ASN A 365 21.80 4.84 10.37
C ASN A 365 22.57 4.29 9.14
N GLU A 366 23.00 3.03 9.13
CA GLU A 366 23.66 2.45 7.94
C GLU A 366 22.66 1.69 7.05
N GLN A 367 21.75 0.91 7.65
CA GLN A 367 20.70 0.22 6.89
C GLN A 367 19.43 1.06 6.72
N LEU A 368 19.15 1.88 7.73
CA LEU A 368 18.02 2.78 7.80
C LEU A 368 18.53 4.20 7.87
N ASP A 369 17.65 5.17 7.62
CA ASP A 369 17.97 6.58 7.86
C ASP A 369 17.01 7.17 8.89
N ILE A 370 17.31 6.93 10.18
CA ILE A 370 16.52 7.46 11.29
C ILE A 370 16.60 8.99 11.40
N GLU A 371 17.70 9.61 11.01
CA GLU A 371 17.87 11.06 11.08
C GLU A 371 17.11 11.76 9.95
N GLY A 372 17.14 11.21 8.74
CA GLY A 372 16.27 11.60 7.63
C GLY A 372 14.80 11.43 8.02
N PHE A 373 14.43 10.30 8.62
CA PHE A 373 13.05 10.09 9.08
C PHE A 373 12.61 11.09 10.16
N LYS A 374 13.48 11.42 11.13
CA LYS A 374 13.22 12.49 12.11
C LYS A 374 13.04 13.85 11.42
N THR A 375 13.83 14.14 10.39
CA THR A 375 13.72 15.39 9.63
C THR A 375 12.36 15.47 8.93
N VAL A 376 11.91 14.39 8.29
CA VAL A 376 10.57 14.29 7.70
C VAL A 376 9.48 14.54 8.75
N LEU A 377 9.57 13.91 9.93
CA LEU A 377 8.61 14.15 11.02
C LEU A 377 8.64 15.59 11.55
N GLN A 378 9.81 16.21 11.63
CA GLN A 378 9.95 17.63 11.98
C GLN A 378 9.26 18.53 10.95
N GLU A 379 9.42 18.25 9.66
CA GLU A 379 8.79 19.02 8.59
C GLU A 379 7.27 18.82 8.54
N ILE A 380 6.77 17.64 8.90
CA ILE A 380 5.34 17.38 9.12
C ILE A 380 4.84 18.20 10.32
N GLU A 381 5.54 18.19 11.45
CA GLU A 381 5.17 18.97 12.65
C GLU A 381 5.19 20.49 12.40
N GLN A 382 6.05 20.96 11.51
CA GLN A 382 6.13 22.36 11.07
C GLN A 382 5.08 22.73 10.02
N GLY A 383 4.41 21.75 9.41
CA GLY A 383 3.43 21.95 8.33
C GLY A 383 4.05 22.20 6.95
N THR A 384 5.37 22.01 6.79
CA THR A 384 6.06 22.04 5.50
C THR A 384 5.62 20.87 4.62
N ILE A 385 5.51 19.68 5.23
CA ILE A 385 4.96 18.49 4.60
C ILE A 385 3.51 18.34 5.03
N LYS A 386 2.62 18.11 4.05
CA LYS A 386 1.20 17.91 4.27
C LYS A 386 0.84 16.44 4.14
N LEU A 387 0.02 15.96 5.07
CA LEU A 387 -0.51 14.60 5.07
C LEU A 387 -1.96 14.63 4.58
N ILE A 388 -2.29 13.80 3.59
CA ILE A 388 -3.57 13.85 2.88
C ILE A 388 -4.23 12.47 2.94
N PRO A 389 -5.45 12.33 3.50
CA PRO A 389 -6.17 11.06 3.51
C PRO A 389 -6.94 10.86 2.20
N ARG A 390 -6.89 9.64 1.65
CA ARG A 390 -7.68 9.24 0.48
C ARG A 390 -8.23 7.83 0.68
N ASP A 391 -9.55 7.70 0.72
CA ASP A 391 -10.23 6.41 0.65
C ASP A 391 -10.62 6.13 -0.81
N THR A 392 -9.98 5.15 -1.44
CA THR A 392 -10.19 4.77 -2.84
C THR A 392 -10.92 3.44 -2.94
N ARG A 393 -11.68 3.24 -4.03
CA ARG A 393 -12.41 1.98 -4.26
C ARG A 393 -11.52 0.82 -4.72
N GLU A 394 -10.37 1.15 -5.29
CA GLU A 394 -9.31 0.25 -5.80
C GLU A 394 -7.97 1.02 -5.72
N PRO A 395 -6.82 0.33 -5.75
CA PRO A 395 -5.51 0.99 -5.71
C PRO A 395 -5.31 2.00 -6.83
N SER A 396 -4.70 3.15 -6.50
CA SER A 396 -4.17 4.11 -7.48
C SER A 396 -3.03 3.52 -8.31
N PRO A 397 -2.75 4.10 -9.51
CA PRO A 397 -1.62 3.69 -10.35
C PRO A 397 -0.26 3.60 -9.63
N PHE A 398 0.05 4.52 -8.71
CA PHE A 398 1.31 4.50 -7.96
C PHE A 398 1.38 3.36 -6.92
N CYS A 399 0.24 2.82 -6.49
CA CYS A 399 0.23 1.64 -5.63
C CYS A 399 0.72 0.37 -6.35
N TYR A 400 0.67 0.32 -7.68
CA TYR A 400 0.88 -0.94 -8.41
C TYR A 400 2.30 -1.49 -8.26
N GLU A 401 3.30 -0.61 -8.25
CA GLU A 401 4.69 -1.00 -8.00
C GLU A 401 4.85 -1.57 -6.58
N LEU A 402 4.29 -0.86 -5.60
CA LEU A 402 4.31 -1.23 -4.19
C LEU A 402 3.63 -2.58 -3.93
N LEU A 403 2.43 -2.81 -4.50
CA LEU A 403 1.65 -4.05 -4.33
C LEU A 403 2.35 -5.25 -4.98
N ASN A 404 3.00 -5.03 -6.12
CA ASN A 404 3.78 -6.03 -6.84
C ASN A 404 5.26 -6.04 -6.46
N SER A 405 5.61 -5.39 -5.34
CA SER A 405 7.00 -5.25 -4.94
C SER A 405 7.66 -6.61 -4.70
N SER A 406 8.96 -6.62 -4.93
CA SER A 406 9.79 -7.81 -4.78
C SER A 406 9.89 -8.18 -3.29
N PRO A 407 9.94 -9.46 -2.89
CA PRO A 407 9.84 -9.87 -1.48
C PRO A 407 10.90 -9.28 -0.54
N TYR A 408 12.03 -8.79 -1.06
CA TYR A 408 13.02 -8.08 -0.25
C TYR A 408 12.53 -6.75 0.33
N THR A 409 11.43 -6.18 -0.17
CA THR A 409 10.81 -4.97 0.38
C THR A 409 9.99 -5.26 1.64
N PHE A 410 9.74 -6.52 1.97
CA PHE A 410 8.96 -6.93 3.15
C PHE A 410 9.74 -6.65 4.43
N LEU A 411 9.01 -6.22 5.47
CA LEU A 411 9.59 -5.85 6.77
C LEU A 411 9.30 -6.92 7.84
N ASP A 412 8.51 -7.94 7.53
CA ASP A 412 8.02 -8.99 8.43
C ASP A 412 8.17 -10.38 7.78
N GLY A 413 8.20 -11.45 8.58
CA GLY A 413 8.64 -12.80 8.18
C GLY A 413 7.64 -13.75 7.50
N GLY A 414 6.53 -13.28 6.89
CA GLY A 414 5.47 -14.15 6.31
C GLY A 414 5.61 -14.50 4.81
N GLU A 415 5.24 -15.72 4.39
CA GLU A 415 5.41 -16.20 3.01
C GLU A 415 4.76 -15.27 1.95
N ALA A 416 5.39 -15.15 0.78
CA ALA A 416 4.94 -14.23 -0.28
C ALA A 416 3.51 -14.54 -0.79
N GLN A 417 3.09 -15.81 -0.78
CA GLN A 417 1.76 -16.26 -1.20
C GLN A 417 0.66 -15.94 -0.19
N GLU A 418 1.01 -15.79 1.10
CA GLU A 418 0.08 -15.48 2.19
C GLU A 418 -0.12 -13.95 2.37
N ARG A 419 0.48 -13.14 1.50
CA ARG A 419 0.42 -11.69 1.55
C ARG A 419 -0.89 -11.16 0.99
N ARG A 420 -1.62 -10.42 1.83
CA ARG A 420 -2.87 -9.77 1.42
C ARG A 420 -2.66 -8.71 0.35
N ALA A 421 -1.54 -7.99 0.39
CA ALA A 421 -1.19 -6.98 -0.62
C ALA A 421 -1.09 -7.57 -2.04
N ARG A 422 -0.56 -8.79 -2.21
CA ARG A 422 -0.45 -9.46 -3.52
C ARG A 422 -1.76 -10.06 -4.03
N ALA A 423 -2.74 -10.23 -3.13
CA ALA A 423 -4.08 -10.68 -3.53
C ALA A 423 -4.89 -9.56 -4.19
N VAL A 424 -4.45 -8.30 -4.05
CA VAL A 424 -5.10 -7.12 -4.62
C VAL A 424 -5.00 -7.14 -6.14
N ALA A 425 -6.15 -7.21 -6.80
CA ALA A 425 -6.22 -7.14 -8.24
C ALA A 425 -5.92 -5.71 -8.73
N THR A 426 -4.87 -5.56 -9.54
CA THR A 426 -4.56 -4.33 -10.27
C THR A 426 -5.21 -4.32 -11.65
N ARG A 427 -5.49 -3.14 -12.20
CA ARG A 427 -5.98 -3.03 -13.58
C ARG A 427 -4.90 -3.39 -14.58
N HIS A 428 -5.31 -4.03 -15.68
CA HIS A 428 -4.43 -4.30 -16.82
C HIS A 428 -4.26 -3.08 -17.74
N THR A 429 -5.21 -2.14 -17.72
CA THR A 429 -5.17 -0.90 -18.52
C THR A 429 -5.29 0.32 -17.62
N LEU A 430 -4.49 1.34 -17.93
CA LEU A 430 -4.45 2.63 -17.26
C LEU A 430 -4.97 3.70 -18.25
N SER A 431 -6.29 3.87 -18.35
CA SER A 431 -6.86 5.05 -19.02
C SER A 431 -7.40 6.02 -17.98
N ILE A 432 -7.30 7.32 -18.26
CA ILE A 432 -7.78 8.39 -17.36
C ILE A 432 -9.24 8.16 -16.99
N GLU A 433 -10.10 7.93 -17.98
CA GLU A 433 -11.53 7.62 -17.81
C GLU A 433 -11.79 6.42 -16.89
N SER A 434 -10.86 5.47 -16.82
CA SER A 434 -11.03 4.24 -16.04
C SER A 434 -10.68 4.40 -14.56
N VAL A 435 -9.86 5.41 -14.24
CA VAL A 435 -9.39 5.74 -12.88
C VAL A 435 -9.97 7.07 -12.37
N GLU A 436 -10.68 7.81 -13.21
CA GLU A 436 -11.50 8.93 -12.78
C GLU A 436 -12.52 8.45 -11.73
N ASP A 437 -12.74 9.25 -10.70
CA ASP A 437 -13.68 8.96 -9.60
C ASP A 437 -13.36 7.69 -8.78
N LEU A 438 -12.10 7.41 -8.47
CA LEU A 438 -11.76 6.34 -7.50
C LEU A 438 -12.42 6.53 -6.13
N GLY A 439 -12.71 7.77 -5.74
CA GLY A 439 -13.41 8.08 -4.48
C GLY A 439 -14.93 7.87 -4.51
N ARG A 440 -15.55 7.55 -5.67
CA ARG A 440 -17.01 7.46 -5.79
C ARG A 440 -17.49 6.01 -5.86
N LEU A 441 -18.51 5.68 -5.07
CA LEU A 441 -19.21 4.39 -5.12
C LEU A 441 -20.39 4.43 -6.09
N SER A 442 -20.76 3.28 -6.66
CA SER A 442 -21.90 3.20 -7.57
C SER A 442 -23.23 3.40 -6.80
N PRO A 443 -24.08 4.37 -7.19
CA PRO A 443 -25.40 4.55 -6.60
C PRO A 443 -26.27 3.28 -6.70
N ASP A 444 -26.17 2.55 -7.81
CA ASP A 444 -26.91 1.31 -8.02
C ASP A 444 -26.41 0.20 -7.07
N ALA A 445 -25.10 0.12 -6.84
CA ALA A 445 -24.53 -0.83 -5.88
C ALA A 445 -24.95 -0.50 -4.44
N ILE A 446 -24.98 0.79 -4.08
CA ILE A 446 -25.50 1.25 -2.78
C ILE A 446 -26.97 0.84 -2.65
N ALA A 447 -27.81 1.17 -3.63
CA ALA A 447 -29.24 0.86 -3.60
C ALA A 447 -29.51 -0.65 -3.48
N GLN A 448 -28.79 -1.46 -4.26
CA GLN A 448 -28.90 -2.92 -4.21
C GLN A 448 -28.51 -3.46 -2.82
N VAL A 449 -27.37 -3.05 -2.26
CA VAL A 449 -26.95 -3.53 -0.93
C VAL A 449 -27.91 -3.06 0.16
N CYS A 450 -28.42 -1.82 0.08
CA CYS A 450 -29.42 -1.32 1.02
C CYS A 450 -30.69 -2.17 0.97
N GLN A 451 -31.18 -2.51 -0.22
CA GLN A 451 -32.35 -3.34 -0.40
C GLN A 451 -32.13 -4.77 0.12
N GLU A 452 -30.98 -5.37 -0.18
CA GLU A 452 -30.62 -6.72 0.25
C GLU A 452 -30.29 -6.82 1.75
N ALA A 453 -29.89 -5.71 2.38
CA ALA A 453 -29.66 -5.62 3.82
C ALA A 453 -30.97 -5.46 4.61
N GLN A 454 -32.08 -5.08 3.96
CA GLN A 454 -33.37 -5.03 4.63
C GLN A 454 -33.77 -6.44 5.12
N PRO A 455 -34.24 -6.56 6.36
CA PRO A 455 -34.64 -7.85 6.90
C PRO A 455 -35.87 -8.38 6.16
N VAL A 456 -35.82 -9.65 5.77
CA VAL A 456 -36.98 -10.35 5.20
C VAL A 456 -37.69 -11.06 6.33
N VAL A 457 -38.86 -10.56 6.72
CA VAL A 457 -39.66 -11.08 7.84
C VAL A 457 -40.91 -11.77 7.28
N ARG A 458 -40.95 -13.10 7.36
CA ARG A 458 -42.05 -13.93 6.82
C ARG A 458 -43.00 -14.43 7.91
N ASN A 459 -42.50 -14.61 9.13
CA ASN A 459 -43.25 -15.13 10.28
C ASN A 459 -42.85 -14.39 11.57
N ALA A 460 -43.55 -14.69 12.67
CA ALA A 460 -43.32 -14.03 13.95
C ALA A 460 -41.95 -14.36 14.58
N ASP A 461 -41.40 -15.55 14.33
CA ASP A 461 -40.09 -15.93 14.86
C ASP A 461 -38.95 -15.16 14.16
N GLU A 462 -39.00 -15.00 12.83
CA GLU A 462 -38.07 -14.14 12.08
C GLU A 462 -38.19 -12.67 12.50
N PHE A 463 -39.39 -12.21 12.86
CA PHE A 463 -39.59 -10.87 13.42
C PHE A 463 -38.99 -10.74 14.83
N HIS A 464 -39.09 -11.78 15.64
CA HIS A 464 -38.47 -11.82 16.97
C HIS A 464 -36.94 -11.73 16.86
N ASP A 465 -36.33 -12.50 15.97
CA ASP A 465 -34.89 -12.45 15.69
C ASP A 465 -34.45 -11.03 15.25
N LEU A 466 -35.27 -10.36 14.43
CA LEU A 466 -35.03 -8.95 14.07
C LEU A 466 -35.04 -8.04 15.30
N LEU A 467 -36.04 -8.17 16.18
CA LEU A 467 -36.11 -7.37 17.41
C LEU A 467 -34.95 -7.68 18.37
N LEU A 468 -34.46 -8.91 18.43
CA LEU A 468 -33.29 -9.29 19.22
C LEU A 468 -31.99 -8.62 18.73
N GLY A 469 -31.86 -8.44 17.42
CA GLY A 469 -30.73 -7.78 16.77
C GLY A 469 -30.83 -6.25 16.77
N ARG A 470 -31.98 -5.69 16.40
CA ARG A 470 -32.23 -4.23 16.38
C ARG A 470 -32.35 -3.65 17.79
N ILE A 471 -32.75 -4.46 18.77
CA ILE A 471 -33.04 -4.12 20.19
C ILE A 471 -34.22 -3.15 20.35
N HIS A 472 -34.29 -2.15 19.49
CA HIS A 472 -35.24 -1.06 19.47
C HIS A 472 -35.64 -0.78 18.01
N LEU A 473 -36.94 -0.92 17.72
CA LEU A 473 -37.49 -0.71 16.39
C LEU A 473 -38.68 0.27 16.46
N PRO A 474 -38.54 1.52 15.97
CA PRO A 474 -39.66 2.47 15.91
C PRO A 474 -40.82 1.96 15.07
N ILE A 475 -42.07 2.14 15.54
CA ILE A 475 -43.27 1.62 14.85
C ILE A 475 -43.47 2.29 13.47
N ASN A 476 -42.95 3.51 13.28
CA ASN A 476 -43.05 4.25 12.03
C ASN A 476 -42.08 3.79 10.92
N GLU A 477 -41.15 2.86 11.18
CA GLU A 477 -40.23 2.37 10.14
C GLU A 477 -40.94 1.50 9.08
N GLN A 478 -41.81 0.55 9.49
CA GLN A 478 -42.51 -0.37 8.58
C GLN A 478 -43.88 -0.81 9.17
N PRO A 479 -45.01 -0.31 8.65
CA PRO A 479 -46.35 -0.62 9.21
C PRO A 479 -46.80 -2.08 8.96
N ASP A 480 -46.21 -2.78 8.00
CA ASP A 480 -46.62 -4.11 7.53
C ASP A 480 -46.28 -5.26 8.52
N TRP A 481 -45.56 -4.98 9.61
CA TRP A 481 -45.19 -6.01 10.61
C TRP A 481 -46.12 -6.09 11.82
N SER A 482 -47.18 -5.27 11.86
CA SER A 482 -48.11 -5.18 12.99
C SER A 482 -48.75 -6.53 13.37
N ASP A 483 -49.15 -7.34 12.39
CA ASP A 483 -49.75 -8.67 12.64
C ASP A 483 -48.76 -9.64 13.32
N ARG A 484 -47.47 -9.55 12.96
CA ARG A 484 -46.41 -10.39 13.55
C ARG A 484 -46.06 -9.93 14.95
N TYR A 485 -46.07 -8.62 15.19
CA TYR A 485 -45.92 -8.06 16.52
C TYR A 485 -47.01 -8.56 17.47
N LEU A 486 -48.29 -8.53 17.05
CA LEU A 486 -49.42 -8.98 17.89
C LEU A 486 -49.29 -10.46 18.30
N GLU A 487 -48.73 -11.32 17.45
CA GLU A 487 -48.46 -12.73 17.77
C GLU A 487 -47.36 -12.88 18.85
N LEU A 488 -46.31 -12.05 18.79
CA LEU A 488 -45.26 -12.01 19.81
C LEU A 488 -45.76 -11.42 21.13
N GLU A 489 -46.56 -10.35 21.06
CA GLU A 489 -47.18 -9.72 22.21
C GLU A 489 -48.10 -10.70 22.95
N ALA A 490 -48.95 -11.43 22.23
CA ALA A 490 -49.87 -12.43 22.79
C ALA A 490 -49.15 -13.57 23.54
N THR A 491 -47.90 -13.85 23.16
CA THR A 491 -47.04 -14.86 23.80
C THR A 491 -46.06 -14.26 24.83
N GLY A 492 -46.11 -12.94 25.07
CA GLY A 492 -45.23 -12.23 26.00
C GLY A 492 -43.78 -12.11 25.53
N ARG A 493 -43.50 -12.36 24.24
CA ARG A 493 -42.16 -12.30 23.63
C ARG A 493 -41.76 -10.89 23.17
N ALA A 494 -42.72 -9.98 23.03
CA ALA A 494 -42.46 -8.58 22.72
C ALA A 494 -43.35 -7.64 23.56
N THR A 495 -42.92 -6.38 23.69
CA THR A 495 -43.66 -5.31 24.35
C THR A 495 -43.44 -4.00 23.59
N THR A 496 -44.37 -3.04 23.73
CA THR A 496 -44.23 -1.70 23.14
C THR A 496 -43.61 -0.79 24.19
N LEU A 497 -42.55 -0.08 23.81
CA LEU A 497 -41.88 0.94 24.59
C LEU A 497 -42.42 2.32 24.21
N GLU A 498 -43.01 3.03 25.16
CA GLU A 498 -43.49 4.41 25.04
C GLU A 498 -42.44 5.38 25.59
N ARG A 499 -42.01 6.32 24.74
CA ARG A 499 -41.04 7.36 25.08
C ARG A 499 -41.70 8.73 25.04
N THR A 500 -41.41 9.56 26.04
CA THR A 500 -41.86 10.96 26.09
C THR A 500 -40.73 11.86 25.60
N GLU A 501 -40.81 12.37 24.37
CA GLU A 501 -39.82 13.32 23.84
C GLU A 501 -40.20 14.74 24.25
N ASN A 502 -39.35 15.38 25.07
CA ASN A 502 -39.45 16.78 25.53
C ASN A 502 -40.77 17.21 26.20
N GLN A 503 -40.69 17.73 27.43
CA GLN A 503 -41.86 18.21 28.20
C GLN A 503 -42.65 19.37 27.53
N SER A 504 -42.14 19.98 26.45
CA SER A 504 -42.75 21.12 25.76
C SER A 504 -43.61 20.76 24.55
N GLU A 505 -43.37 19.62 23.89
CA GLU A 505 -44.11 19.16 22.72
C GLU A 505 -44.54 17.72 23.00
N ASN A 506 -45.82 17.52 23.30
CA ASN A 506 -46.41 16.29 23.83
C ASN A 506 -46.42 15.14 22.79
N ARG A 507 -45.26 14.76 22.23
CA ARG A 507 -45.07 13.74 21.20
C ARG A 507 -44.58 12.46 21.85
N CYS A 508 -45.44 11.45 21.88
CA CYS A 508 -45.09 10.11 22.34
C CYS A 508 -44.55 9.32 21.13
N THR A 509 -43.35 8.76 21.24
CA THR A 509 -42.81 7.86 20.22
C THR A 509 -42.84 6.44 20.74
N GLU A 510 -43.50 5.55 19.99
CA GLU A 510 -43.67 4.14 20.33
C GLU A 510 -42.67 3.29 19.54
N SER A 511 -42.16 2.23 20.17
CA SER A 511 -41.18 1.33 19.56
C SER A 511 -41.40 -0.10 20.04
N TRP A 512 -41.17 -1.07 19.16
CA TRP A 512 -41.26 -2.49 19.49
C TRP A 512 -39.92 -3.00 20.03
N VAL A 513 -40.00 -3.81 21.09
CA VAL A 513 -38.84 -4.37 21.79
C VAL A 513 -39.13 -5.82 22.16
N ALA A 514 -38.18 -6.72 21.88
CA ALA A 514 -38.22 -8.10 22.38
C ALA A 514 -38.06 -8.13 23.91
N THR A 515 -38.82 -8.97 24.60
CA THR A 515 -38.83 -9.05 26.07
C THR A 515 -37.41 -9.28 26.63
N GLU A 516 -36.59 -10.10 25.96
CA GLU A 516 -35.19 -10.39 26.32
C GLU A 516 -34.27 -9.16 26.25
N ARG A 517 -34.58 -8.21 25.35
CA ARG A 517 -33.80 -6.98 25.13
C ARG A 517 -34.38 -5.76 25.83
N LEU A 518 -35.50 -5.90 26.53
CA LEU A 518 -36.12 -4.81 27.31
C LEU A 518 -35.14 -4.11 28.29
N PRO A 519 -34.23 -4.80 29.01
CA PRO A 519 -33.27 -4.13 29.89
C PRO A 519 -32.34 -3.17 29.14
N ALA A 520 -31.90 -3.55 27.93
CA ALA A 520 -31.06 -2.69 27.08
C ALA A 520 -31.85 -1.47 26.61
N ALA A 521 -33.09 -1.65 26.15
CA ALA A 521 -33.93 -0.54 25.71
C ALA A 521 -34.22 0.48 26.84
N LEU A 522 -34.49 0.00 28.06
CA LEU A 522 -34.69 0.86 29.24
C LEU A 522 -33.39 1.56 29.68
N ALA A 523 -32.23 0.91 29.55
CA ALA A 523 -30.94 1.53 29.84
C ALA A 523 -30.60 2.63 28.82
N ALA A 524 -30.91 2.43 27.53
CA ALA A 524 -30.70 3.43 26.48
C ALA A 524 -31.61 4.66 26.65
N PHE A 525 -32.88 4.43 27.03
CA PHE A 525 -33.92 5.45 27.19
C PHE A 525 -34.53 5.45 28.62
N PRO A 526 -33.83 6.05 29.60
CA PRO A 526 -34.33 6.14 30.96
C PRO A 526 -35.68 6.89 31.04
N GLY A 527 -36.64 6.36 31.79
CA GLY A 527 -37.96 6.97 31.97
C GLY A 527 -39.04 6.51 30.98
N SER A 528 -38.69 5.66 30.02
CA SER A 528 -39.66 5.03 29.11
C SER A 528 -40.59 4.07 29.85
N ARG A 529 -41.85 3.99 29.39
CA ARG A 529 -42.84 3.03 29.89
C ARG A 529 -42.98 1.89 28.88
N HIS A 530 -43.46 0.74 29.30
CA HIS A 530 -43.74 -0.36 28.38
C HIS A 530 -45.10 -0.99 28.65
N HIS A 531 -45.78 -1.39 27.58
CA HIS A 531 -47.08 -2.03 27.61
C HIS A 531 -47.17 -3.08 26.49
N PRO A 532 -47.68 -4.29 26.75
CA PRO A 532 -48.12 -4.83 28.05
C PRO A 532 -46.94 -5.08 29.00
N PRO A 533 -47.17 -5.17 30.33
CA PRO A 533 -46.11 -5.44 31.29
C PRO A 533 -45.58 -6.87 31.09
N VAL A 534 -44.29 -6.98 30.80
CA VAL A 534 -43.59 -8.26 30.58
C VAL A 534 -42.47 -8.43 31.61
N THR A 535 -42.19 -9.67 32.01
CA THR A 535 -41.08 -9.96 32.92
C THR A 535 -39.99 -10.72 32.18
N VAL A 536 -38.79 -10.17 32.16
CA VAL A 536 -37.62 -10.80 31.53
C VAL A 536 -37.20 -12.02 32.35
N PRO A 537 -37.13 -13.23 31.76
CA PRO A 537 -36.70 -14.42 32.49
C PRO A 537 -35.27 -14.27 33.02
N ALA A 538 -35.02 -14.73 34.25
CA ALA A 538 -33.73 -14.55 34.92
C ALA A 538 -32.54 -15.19 34.16
N GLY A 539 -32.77 -16.26 33.40
CA GLY A 539 -31.71 -16.93 32.62
C GLY A 539 -31.23 -16.18 31.38
N VAL A 540 -31.99 -15.18 30.90
CA VAL A 540 -31.64 -14.37 29.73
C VAL A 540 -31.46 -12.89 30.06
N ARG A 541 -31.75 -12.49 31.31
CA ARG A 541 -31.62 -11.11 31.75
C ARG A 541 -30.14 -10.73 31.86
N GLN A 542 -29.77 -9.70 31.11
CA GLN A 542 -28.48 -9.01 31.20
C GLN A 542 -28.77 -7.56 31.60
N ASP A 543 -28.01 -7.02 32.55
CA ASP A 543 -28.05 -5.60 32.87
C ASP A 543 -27.10 -4.83 31.94
N TRP A 544 -27.47 -3.61 31.57
CA TRP A 544 -26.76 -2.81 30.56
C TRP A 544 -26.46 -1.42 31.10
N GLU A 545 -25.30 -0.88 30.75
CA GLU A 545 -25.04 0.54 30.89
C GLU A 545 -25.69 1.33 29.74
N SER A 546 -26.09 2.58 29.99
CA SER A 546 -26.76 3.41 28.98
C SER A 546 -25.94 3.61 27.70
N ALA A 547 -24.61 3.72 27.82
CA ALA A 547 -23.72 3.88 26.67
C ALA A 547 -23.65 2.58 25.85
N GLU A 548 -23.40 1.45 26.51
CA GLU A 548 -23.33 0.13 25.88
C GLU A 548 -24.65 -0.23 25.15
N ALA A 549 -25.79 0.04 25.78
CA ALA A 549 -27.10 -0.20 25.19
C ALA A 549 -27.33 0.64 23.92
N ARG A 550 -26.93 1.92 23.93
CA ARG A 550 -27.04 2.79 22.75
C ARG A 550 -26.13 2.32 21.63
N THR A 551 -24.89 1.94 21.95
CA THR A 551 -23.95 1.34 21.00
C THR A 551 -24.52 0.07 20.36
N ALA A 552 -25.14 -0.81 21.15
CA ALA A 552 -25.76 -2.02 20.63
C ALA A 552 -26.99 -1.74 19.73
N ILE A 553 -27.84 -0.77 20.08
CA ILE A 553 -28.97 -0.34 19.24
C ILE A 553 -28.47 0.21 17.90
N ILE A 554 -27.44 1.07 17.91
CA ILE A 554 -26.86 1.64 16.69
C ILE A 554 -26.09 0.58 15.87
N ARG A 555 -25.54 -0.46 16.52
CA ARG A 555 -24.98 -1.62 15.80
C ARG A 555 -26.06 -2.35 15.01
N GLY A 556 -27.17 -2.71 15.66
CA GLY A 556 -28.31 -3.40 15.02
C GLY A 556 -28.96 -2.54 13.93
N LEU A 557 -29.22 -1.26 14.23
CA LEU A 557 -28.97 -0.14 13.33
C LEU A 557 -28.42 -0.39 11.91
N LEU A 558 -27.11 -0.19 11.86
CA LEU A 558 -26.26 -0.22 10.68
C LEU A 558 -26.21 -1.58 9.98
N ASP A 559 -26.53 -2.68 10.67
CA ASP A 559 -26.62 -4.01 10.03
C ASP A 559 -27.70 -4.09 8.95
N THR A 560 -28.70 -3.21 9.02
CA THR A 560 -29.87 -3.17 8.13
C THR A 560 -29.92 -1.92 7.25
N CYS A 561 -28.91 -1.06 7.30
CA CYS A 561 -28.90 0.23 6.59
C CYS A 561 -27.63 0.42 5.76
N GLY A 562 -27.74 1.21 4.69
CA GLY A 562 -26.58 1.69 3.94
C GLY A 562 -25.89 2.88 4.61
N PRO A 563 -25.10 3.64 3.83
CA PRO A 563 -24.52 4.91 4.27
C PRO A 563 -25.58 5.91 4.75
N LEU A 564 -25.45 6.37 5.99
CA LEU A 564 -26.33 7.37 6.60
C LEU A 564 -25.54 8.41 7.39
N THR A 565 -26.04 9.62 7.44
CA THR A 565 -25.49 10.71 8.28
C THR A 565 -25.85 10.50 9.75
N VAL A 566 -25.12 11.15 10.65
CA VAL A 566 -25.43 11.14 12.09
C VAL A 566 -26.87 11.55 12.37
N ALA A 567 -27.38 12.58 11.68
CA ALA A 567 -28.73 13.08 11.87
C ALA A 567 -29.80 12.07 11.43
N GLU A 568 -29.59 11.38 10.30
CA GLU A 568 -30.47 10.30 9.84
C GLU A 568 -30.48 9.13 10.84
N ILE A 569 -29.32 8.69 11.31
CA ILE A 569 -29.18 7.61 12.30
C ILE A 569 -29.82 8.00 13.64
N ALA A 570 -29.61 9.23 14.10
CA ALA A 570 -30.20 9.74 15.33
C ALA A 570 -31.73 9.75 15.27
N ASN A 571 -32.30 10.17 14.13
CA ASN A 571 -33.74 10.15 13.90
C ASN A 571 -34.30 8.71 13.89
N LEU A 572 -33.66 7.78 13.17
CA LEU A 572 -34.07 6.36 13.13
C LEU A 572 -33.90 5.66 14.48
N ALA A 573 -32.86 5.97 15.24
CA ALA A 573 -32.67 5.42 16.57
C ALA A 573 -33.55 6.10 17.64
N GLY A 574 -34.14 7.27 17.34
CA GLY A 574 -34.79 8.16 18.31
C GLY A 574 -33.84 8.60 19.42
N MET A 575 -32.61 8.93 19.05
CA MET A 575 -31.55 9.41 19.95
C MET A 575 -31.16 10.85 19.59
N THR A 576 -30.42 11.52 20.47
CA THR A 576 -29.82 12.82 20.12
C THR A 576 -28.54 12.61 19.30
N ASN A 577 -28.18 13.59 18.44
CA ASN A 577 -26.97 13.52 17.63
C ASN A 577 -25.71 13.21 18.46
N SER A 578 -25.55 13.84 19.63
CA SER A 578 -24.39 13.62 20.51
C SER A 578 -24.31 12.18 21.05
N GLN A 579 -25.46 11.57 21.37
CA GLN A 579 -25.50 10.17 21.81
C GLN A 579 -25.15 9.22 20.65
N THR A 580 -25.65 9.53 19.46
CA THR A 580 -25.37 8.76 18.25
C THR A 580 -23.91 8.84 17.84
N GLU A 581 -23.29 10.02 17.88
CA GLU A 581 -21.85 10.21 17.61
C GLU A 581 -20.99 9.39 18.56
N ALA A 582 -21.27 9.43 19.87
CA ALA A 582 -20.49 8.68 20.85
C ALA A 582 -20.54 7.16 20.59
N ALA A 583 -21.73 6.64 20.25
CA ALA A 583 -21.91 5.24 19.90
C ALA A 583 -21.22 4.86 18.57
N LEU A 584 -21.30 5.72 17.55
CA LEU A 584 -20.63 5.49 16.26
C LEU A 584 -19.11 5.49 16.39
N MET A 585 -18.53 6.39 17.20
CA MET A 585 -17.10 6.40 17.51
C MET A 585 -16.66 5.12 18.23
N ALA A 586 -17.47 4.60 19.16
CA ALA A 586 -17.21 3.32 19.80
C ALA A 586 -17.22 2.17 18.79
N LEU A 587 -18.21 2.12 17.88
CA LEU A 587 -18.29 1.11 16.82
C LEU A 587 -17.15 1.21 15.79
N GLU A 588 -16.64 2.42 15.53
CA GLU A 588 -15.44 2.61 14.71
C GLU A 588 -14.23 1.98 15.39
N GLY A 589 -14.01 2.27 16.68
CA GLY A 589 -12.92 1.70 17.47
C GLY A 589 -12.97 0.18 17.58
N GLU A 590 -14.17 -0.41 17.54
CA GLU A 590 -14.38 -1.86 17.49
C GLU A 590 -14.19 -2.48 16.08
N GLY A 591 -14.00 -1.65 15.04
CA GLY A 591 -13.85 -2.11 13.66
C GLY A 591 -15.16 -2.31 12.88
N ILE A 592 -16.32 -2.02 13.47
CA ILE A 592 -17.64 -2.37 12.94
C ILE A 592 -18.16 -1.34 11.94
N ALA A 593 -17.98 -0.05 12.24
CA ALA A 593 -18.47 1.05 11.42
C ALA A 593 -17.30 1.83 10.79
N MET A 594 -17.55 2.44 9.63
CA MET A 594 -16.63 3.35 8.98
C MET A 594 -17.34 4.65 8.64
N GLN A 595 -16.63 5.77 8.82
CA GLN A 595 -17.07 7.09 8.38
C GLN A 595 -16.44 7.48 7.04
N GLY A 596 -17.15 8.25 6.22
CA GLY A 596 -16.65 8.72 4.93
C GLY A 596 -17.70 9.45 4.10
N PHE A 597 -17.36 9.78 2.86
CA PHE A 597 -18.29 10.28 1.85
C PHE A 597 -18.59 9.14 0.88
N PHE A 598 -19.75 8.50 1.01
CA PHE A 598 -20.04 7.27 0.25
C PHE A 598 -21.06 7.52 -0.86
N ARG A 599 -22.10 8.32 -0.60
CA ARG A 599 -23.12 8.70 -1.60
C ARG A 599 -22.69 9.85 -2.51
N VAL A 600 -21.71 10.65 -2.08
CA VAL A 600 -21.18 11.82 -2.81
C VAL A 600 -19.66 11.74 -2.91
N LYS A 601 -19.07 12.36 -3.95
CA LYS A 601 -17.61 12.53 -4.03
C LYS A 601 -17.17 13.44 -2.89
N ASP A 602 -16.04 13.13 -2.25
CA ASP A 602 -15.47 13.98 -1.19
C ASP A 602 -15.30 15.42 -1.73
N PRO A 603 -15.91 16.43 -1.08
CA PRO A 603 -15.79 17.83 -1.49
C PRO A 603 -14.35 18.35 -1.56
N ASN A 604 -13.43 17.71 -0.83
CA ASN A 604 -12.02 18.07 -0.76
C ASN A 604 -11.13 17.13 -1.59
N TRP A 605 -11.71 16.35 -2.51
CA TRP A 605 -10.96 15.37 -3.32
C TRP A 605 -9.99 16.04 -4.30
N ASP A 606 -10.44 17.08 -5.00
CA ASP A 606 -9.68 17.76 -6.06
C ASP A 606 -8.92 19.00 -5.54
N GLN A 607 -9.06 19.33 -4.25
CA GLN A 607 -8.38 20.50 -3.68
C GLN A 607 -6.88 20.26 -3.57
N SER A 608 -6.13 21.19 -4.15
CA SER A 608 -4.69 21.23 -3.99
C SER A 608 -4.36 21.61 -2.53
N ALA A 609 -3.25 21.08 -2.01
CA ALA A 609 -2.93 21.28 -0.60
C ALA A 609 -2.70 22.77 -0.23
N GLU A 610 -2.41 23.65 -1.19
CA GLU A 610 -2.29 25.10 -0.99
C GLU A 610 -3.64 25.76 -0.64
N GLU A 611 -4.74 25.31 -1.23
CA GLU A 611 -6.09 25.84 -0.99
C GLU A 611 -6.66 25.45 0.38
N ILE A 612 -6.23 24.31 0.93
CA ILE A 612 -6.65 23.83 2.26
C ILE A 612 -6.11 24.75 3.40
N ILE A 613 -5.00 25.48 3.16
CA ILE A 613 -4.34 26.30 4.21
C ILE A 613 -4.72 27.78 4.14
N THR A 614 -5.03 28.32 2.96
CA THR A 614 -5.25 29.77 2.82
C THR A 614 -6.51 30.28 3.48
N GLU A 615 -7.46 29.41 3.85
CA GLU A 615 -8.67 29.85 4.51
C GLU A 615 -9.12 28.84 5.58
N LYS A 616 -8.95 29.20 6.86
CA LYS A 616 -10.07 29.09 7.81
C LYS A 616 -11.20 30.00 7.29
N GLN A 617 -11.76 29.67 6.14
CA GLN A 617 -13.02 30.23 5.71
C GLN A 617 -14.01 29.83 6.80
N PRO A 618 -14.88 30.74 7.27
CA PRO A 618 -15.98 30.31 8.12
C PRO A 618 -16.69 29.20 7.36
N ALA A 619 -16.83 28.02 7.99
CA ALA A 619 -17.50 26.86 7.42
C ALA A 619 -18.69 27.33 6.60
N SER A 620 -18.55 27.29 5.27
CA SER A 620 -19.71 27.45 4.43
C SER A 620 -20.65 26.32 4.85
N THR A 621 -21.90 26.65 5.11
CA THR A 621 -22.94 25.72 5.55
C THR A 621 -23.28 24.61 4.53
N ASP A 622 -22.50 24.48 3.45
CA ASP A 622 -22.74 23.62 2.29
C ASP A 622 -21.78 22.42 2.18
N VAL A 623 -20.85 22.19 3.12
CA VAL A 623 -20.09 20.93 3.12
C VAL A 623 -21.02 19.79 3.58
N PRO A 624 -21.26 18.76 2.74
CA PRO A 624 -22.10 17.63 3.13
C PRO A 624 -21.55 16.97 4.40
N PRO A 625 -22.41 16.52 5.33
CA PRO A 625 -21.96 15.80 6.52
C PRO A 625 -21.37 14.45 6.14
N LYS A 626 -20.36 14.00 6.90
CA LYS A 626 -19.82 12.63 6.78
C LYS A 626 -20.90 11.61 7.09
N GLU A 627 -20.84 10.49 6.36
CA GLU A 627 -21.74 9.37 6.46
C GLU A 627 -21.07 8.22 7.19
N TRP A 628 -21.89 7.34 7.76
CA TRP A 628 -21.49 6.16 8.50
C TRP A 628 -22.10 4.94 7.84
N CYS A 629 -21.31 3.89 7.67
CA CYS A 629 -21.78 2.63 7.11
C CYS A 629 -21.18 1.46 7.88
N HIS A 630 -21.94 0.37 8.01
CA HIS A 630 -21.40 -0.88 8.52
C HIS A 630 -20.30 -1.39 7.58
N ARG A 631 -19.11 -1.68 8.10
CA ARG A 631 -17.92 -2.09 7.34
C ARG A 631 -18.20 -3.23 6.36
N ARG A 632 -18.86 -4.29 6.82
CA ARG A 632 -19.28 -5.45 5.99
C ARG A 632 -20.16 -5.03 4.79
N LEU A 633 -21.12 -4.13 4.99
CA LEU A 633 -21.99 -3.66 3.92
C LEU A 633 -21.20 -2.75 2.97
N LEU A 634 -20.35 -1.88 3.50
CA LEU A 634 -19.46 -1.04 2.70
C LEU A 634 -18.53 -1.88 1.81
N ALA A 635 -17.87 -2.91 2.34
CA ALA A 635 -17.04 -3.83 1.57
C ALA A 635 -17.83 -4.52 0.43
N ARG A 636 -19.10 -4.85 0.68
CA ARG A 636 -20.00 -5.42 -0.35
C ARG A 636 -20.36 -4.38 -1.42
N ILE A 637 -20.64 -3.13 -1.04
CA ILE A 637 -20.89 -2.01 -1.97
C ILE A 637 -19.67 -1.79 -2.87
N HIS A 638 -18.45 -1.77 -2.30
CA HIS A 638 -17.21 -1.68 -3.07
C HIS A 638 -17.09 -2.83 -4.07
N ARG A 639 -17.27 -4.07 -3.63
CA ARG A 639 -17.19 -5.25 -4.49
C ARG A 639 -18.19 -5.20 -5.65
N LEU A 640 -19.44 -4.85 -5.38
CA LEU A 640 -20.47 -4.74 -6.42
C LEU A 640 -20.20 -3.58 -7.38
N THR A 641 -19.69 -2.45 -6.86
CA THR A 641 -19.23 -1.32 -7.70
C THR A 641 -18.15 -1.78 -8.68
N LEU A 642 -17.12 -2.50 -8.19
CA LEU A 642 -16.05 -3.03 -9.02
C LEU A 642 -16.54 -4.09 -10.02
N GLN A 643 -17.43 -4.99 -9.60
CA GLN A 643 -18.01 -5.99 -10.50
C GLN A 643 -18.82 -5.35 -11.62
N GLY A 644 -19.62 -4.33 -11.32
CA GLY A 644 -20.38 -3.58 -12.33
C GLY A 644 -19.46 -2.92 -13.36
N LEU A 645 -18.40 -2.27 -12.91
CA LEU A 645 -17.40 -1.65 -13.80
C LEU A 645 -16.64 -2.69 -14.64
N ARG A 646 -16.24 -3.82 -14.04
CA ARG A 646 -15.58 -4.92 -14.77
C ARG A 646 -16.50 -5.58 -15.79
N ALA A 647 -17.79 -5.69 -15.51
CA ALA A 647 -18.77 -6.22 -16.46
C ALA A 647 -18.95 -5.32 -17.68
N GLN A 648 -18.83 -3.99 -17.53
CA GLN A 648 -18.88 -3.05 -18.65
C GLN A 648 -17.68 -3.17 -19.60
N VAL A 649 -16.52 -3.59 -19.09
CA VAL A 649 -15.25 -3.69 -19.85
C VAL A 649 -14.81 -5.16 -19.97
N GLN A 650 -15.76 -6.09 -19.92
CA GLN A 650 -15.42 -7.51 -19.93
C GLN A 650 -14.77 -7.88 -21.27
N PRO A 651 -13.56 -8.48 -21.26
CA PRO A 651 -12.92 -8.92 -22.49
C PRO A 651 -13.78 -9.99 -23.16
N VAL A 652 -13.95 -9.86 -24.48
CA VAL A 652 -14.64 -10.86 -25.29
C VAL A 652 -13.64 -11.90 -25.79
N ASP A 653 -14.11 -13.12 -26.07
CA ASP A 653 -13.27 -14.15 -26.67
C ASP A 653 -12.66 -13.69 -28.00
N THR A 654 -11.46 -14.20 -28.31
CA THR A 654 -10.76 -13.92 -29.57
C THR A 654 -11.65 -14.18 -30.80
N SER A 655 -12.52 -15.19 -30.74
CA SER A 655 -13.47 -15.50 -31.82
C SER A 655 -14.50 -14.39 -32.02
N VAL A 656 -15.04 -13.82 -30.93
CA VAL A 656 -15.98 -12.70 -30.96
C VAL A 656 -15.29 -11.44 -31.46
N PHE A 657 -14.07 -11.17 -30.99
CA PHE A 657 -13.27 -10.03 -31.46
C PHE A 657 -12.96 -10.14 -32.97
N ILE A 658 -12.55 -11.30 -33.46
CA ILE A 658 -12.31 -11.54 -34.90
C ILE A 658 -13.60 -11.35 -35.69
N GLN A 659 -14.74 -11.87 -35.22
CA GLN A 659 -16.04 -11.68 -35.87
C GLN A 659 -16.42 -10.19 -35.93
N TYR A 660 -16.25 -9.47 -34.83
CA TYR A 660 -16.47 -8.02 -34.77
C TYR A 660 -15.58 -7.28 -35.77
N LEU A 661 -14.26 -7.53 -35.78
CA LEU A 661 -13.34 -6.91 -36.73
C LEU A 661 -13.71 -7.24 -38.19
N THR A 662 -14.10 -8.48 -38.45
CA THR A 662 -14.51 -8.93 -39.79
C THR A 662 -15.75 -8.17 -40.26
N ARG A 663 -16.75 -7.99 -39.39
CA ARG A 663 -17.95 -7.19 -39.68
C ARG A 663 -17.65 -5.70 -39.80
N LEU A 664 -16.87 -5.14 -38.88
CA LEU A 664 -16.46 -3.73 -38.88
C LEU A 664 -15.78 -3.34 -40.20
N HIS A 665 -14.89 -4.22 -40.67
CA HIS A 665 -14.22 -4.06 -41.97
C HIS A 665 -15.09 -4.43 -43.18
N GLY A 666 -16.32 -4.92 -43.00
CA GLY A 666 -17.19 -5.33 -44.11
C GLY A 666 -16.67 -6.56 -44.87
N LEU A 667 -15.93 -7.44 -44.20
CA LEU A 667 -15.33 -8.65 -44.76
C LEU A 667 -16.22 -9.90 -44.59
N ALA A 668 -17.36 -9.76 -43.91
CA ALA A 668 -18.32 -10.85 -43.69
C ALA A 668 -19.48 -10.78 -44.71
N GLY A 669 -19.65 -11.81 -45.54
CA GLY A 669 -20.82 -11.97 -46.42
C GLY A 669 -21.06 -10.78 -47.38
N ASP A 670 -22.31 -10.36 -47.51
CA ASP A 670 -22.77 -9.23 -48.35
C ASP A 670 -22.66 -7.85 -47.65
N GLU A 671 -21.98 -7.75 -46.50
CA GLU A 671 -21.83 -6.51 -45.71
C GLU A 671 -20.79 -5.52 -46.28
N LYS A 672 -20.36 -5.72 -47.53
CA LYS A 672 -19.45 -4.78 -48.20
C LYS A 672 -20.13 -3.43 -48.36
N ARG A 673 -19.42 -2.36 -48.02
CA ARG A 673 -19.89 -1.00 -48.29
C ARG A 673 -19.97 -0.78 -49.80
N SER A 674 -20.75 0.21 -50.24
CA SER A 674 -20.89 0.51 -51.67
C SER A 674 -20.88 2.01 -51.96
N GLY A 675 -20.49 2.37 -53.17
CA GLY A 675 -20.41 3.76 -53.63
C GLY A 675 -19.29 4.57 -52.97
N THR A 676 -19.24 5.86 -53.30
CA THR A 676 -18.17 6.79 -52.89
C THR A 676 -18.17 7.06 -51.38
N ASN A 677 -19.34 7.17 -50.75
CA ASN A 677 -19.44 7.32 -49.28
C ASN A 677 -18.90 6.09 -48.56
N GLY A 678 -19.17 4.89 -49.08
CA GLY A 678 -18.61 3.66 -48.53
C GLY A 678 -17.09 3.59 -48.66
N LEU A 679 -16.53 4.11 -49.75
CA LEU A 679 -15.08 4.22 -49.94
C LEU A 679 -14.46 5.22 -48.95
N PHE A 680 -15.12 6.38 -48.74
CA PHE A 680 -14.71 7.36 -47.75
C PHE A 680 -14.66 6.75 -46.35
N GLU A 681 -15.74 6.09 -45.88
CA GLU A 681 -15.75 5.41 -44.58
C GLU A 681 -14.64 4.37 -44.41
N ILE A 682 -14.31 3.61 -45.47
CA ILE A 682 -13.22 2.62 -45.43
C ILE A 682 -11.87 3.32 -45.25
N LEU A 683 -11.64 4.41 -45.98
CA LEU A 683 -10.40 5.17 -45.89
C LEU A 683 -10.29 5.92 -44.54
N SER A 684 -11.39 6.47 -44.02
CA SER A 684 -11.46 7.06 -42.67
C SER A 684 -11.13 6.03 -41.59
N MET A 685 -11.66 4.80 -41.71
CA MET A 685 -11.39 3.72 -40.76
C MET A 685 -9.94 3.22 -40.83
N LEU A 686 -9.35 3.18 -42.03
CA LEU A 686 -7.99 2.69 -42.27
C LEU A 686 -6.94 3.82 -42.31
N GLN A 687 -7.33 5.04 -41.92
CA GLN A 687 -6.44 6.17 -41.98
C GLN A 687 -5.20 5.95 -41.09
N GLY A 688 -4.05 6.43 -41.54
CA GLY A 688 -2.80 6.33 -40.77
C GLY A 688 -1.99 5.04 -40.97
N ILE A 689 -2.52 4.04 -41.70
CA ILE A 689 -1.85 2.74 -41.90
C ILE A 689 -0.99 2.77 -43.18
N ASP A 690 0.32 2.58 -43.03
CA ASP A 690 1.28 2.51 -44.13
C ASP A 690 1.24 1.12 -44.81
N ILE A 691 0.56 1.02 -45.95
CA ILE A 691 0.42 -0.23 -46.74
C ILE A 691 1.04 -0.02 -48.13
N PRO A 692 1.71 -1.02 -48.74
CA PRO A 692 2.21 -0.92 -50.11
C PRO A 692 1.12 -0.44 -51.08
N ALA A 693 1.43 0.56 -51.91
CA ALA A 693 0.48 1.22 -52.79
C ALA A 693 -0.36 0.24 -53.63
N ILE A 694 0.25 -0.84 -54.14
CA ILE A 694 -0.46 -1.87 -54.92
C ILE A 694 -1.51 -2.64 -54.11
N CYS A 695 -1.28 -2.86 -52.81
CA CYS A 695 -2.18 -3.65 -51.97
C CYS A 695 -3.48 -2.90 -51.68
N TRP A 696 -3.48 -1.57 -51.68
CA TRP A 696 -4.70 -0.77 -51.50
C TRP A 696 -5.76 -1.12 -52.55
N GLU A 697 -5.40 -1.04 -53.83
CA GLU A 697 -6.33 -1.30 -54.92
C GLU A 697 -6.48 -2.78 -55.28
N ARG A 698 -5.51 -3.63 -54.94
CA ARG A 698 -5.58 -5.07 -55.24
C ARG A 698 -6.32 -5.86 -54.16
N ASP A 699 -6.02 -5.60 -52.90
CA ASP A 699 -6.41 -6.47 -51.78
C ASP A 699 -7.33 -5.75 -50.78
N ILE A 700 -7.00 -4.52 -50.39
CA ILE A 700 -7.63 -3.84 -49.25
C ILE A 700 -9.00 -3.25 -49.59
N LEU A 701 -9.11 -2.44 -50.65
CA LEU A 701 -10.36 -1.79 -51.05
C LEU A 701 -11.34 -2.79 -51.71
N PRO A 702 -10.94 -3.67 -52.64
CA PRO A 702 -11.87 -4.63 -53.25
C PRO A 702 -12.46 -5.66 -52.27
N SER A 703 -11.74 -5.96 -51.18
CA SER A 703 -12.26 -6.84 -50.13
C SER A 703 -13.35 -6.18 -49.29
N ARG A 704 -13.38 -4.85 -49.20
CA ARG A 704 -14.28 -4.07 -48.31
C ARG A 704 -15.37 -3.28 -49.03
N LEU A 705 -15.18 -2.98 -50.32
CA LEU A 705 -16.12 -2.24 -51.16
C LEU A 705 -16.69 -3.11 -52.30
N ALA A 706 -18.01 -3.11 -52.46
CA ALA A 706 -18.68 -3.78 -53.56
C ALA A 706 -18.42 -3.06 -54.90
N ASN A 707 -18.04 -3.82 -55.93
CA ASN A 707 -17.79 -3.32 -57.29
C ASN A 707 -16.79 -2.14 -57.36
N TYR A 708 -15.72 -2.19 -56.56
CA TYR A 708 -14.67 -1.15 -56.57
C TYR A 708 -14.09 -0.93 -57.97
N GLN A 709 -14.02 0.33 -58.39
CA GLN A 709 -13.33 0.80 -59.59
C GLN A 709 -12.29 1.85 -59.20
N SER A 710 -11.09 1.78 -59.78
CA SER A 710 -9.99 2.72 -59.47
C SER A 710 -10.36 4.20 -59.64
N SER A 711 -11.27 4.51 -60.59
CA SER A 711 -11.75 5.88 -60.79
C SER A 711 -12.46 6.46 -59.56
N GLN A 712 -13.04 5.63 -58.69
CA GLN A 712 -13.72 6.10 -57.48
C GLN A 712 -12.73 6.66 -56.45
N LEU A 713 -11.54 6.06 -56.34
CA LEU A 713 -10.47 6.56 -55.46
C LEU A 713 -9.87 7.85 -56.01
N ASP A 714 -9.66 7.92 -57.33
CA ASP A 714 -9.20 9.14 -58.00
C ASP A 714 -10.19 10.28 -57.80
N GLU A 715 -11.49 10.04 -58.04
CA GLU A 715 -12.56 11.02 -57.83
C GLU A 715 -12.58 11.54 -56.39
N LEU A 716 -12.47 10.64 -55.41
CA LEU A 716 -12.44 11.00 -53.99
C LEU A 716 -11.17 11.77 -53.60
N CYS A 717 -10.02 11.46 -54.20
CA CYS A 717 -8.81 12.27 -54.01
C CYS A 717 -8.95 13.65 -54.67
N PHE A 718 -9.67 13.75 -55.80
CA PHE A 718 -9.93 15.03 -56.48
C PHE A 718 -10.91 15.93 -55.74
N THR A 719 -11.81 15.40 -54.88
CA THR A 719 -12.64 16.25 -54.00
C THR A 719 -11.79 17.05 -53.02
N GLY A 720 -10.58 16.55 -52.73
CA GLY A 720 -9.67 17.16 -51.77
C GLY A 720 -10.01 16.87 -50.32
N GLU A 721 -10.96 15.97 -50.04
CA GLU A 721 -11.31 15.51 -48.69
C GLU A 721 -10.32 14.47 -48.15
N ILE A 722 -9.72 13.68 -49.05
CA ILE A 722 -8.70 12.66 -48.73
C ILE A 722 -7.32 13.12 -49.19
N GLY A 723 -6.36 13.08 -48.27
CA GLY A 723 -4.94 13.16 -48.55
C GLY A 723 -4.30 11.77 -48.64
N TRP A 724 -3.18 11.68 -49.35
CA TRP A 724 -2.35 10.47 -49.35
C TRP A 724 -0.87 10.83 -49.35
N GLY A 725 -0.06 9.99 -48.72
CA GLY A 725 1.35 10.24 -48.52
C GLY A 725 2.05 9.15 -47.72
N ARG A 726 3.30 9.41 -47.34
CA ARG A 726 4.06 8.52 -46.46
C ARG A 726 4.16 9.17 -45.10
N LEU A 727 3.45 8.62 -44.12
CA LEU A 727 3.43 9.17 -42.77
C LEU A 727 4.70 8.82 -42.01
N TYR A 728 5.27 7.64 -42.28
CA TYR A 728 6.53 7.19 -41.68
C TYR A 728 7.61 7.02 -42.77
N PRO A 729 8.16 8.12 -43.31
CA PRO A 729 9.25 8.02 -44.26
C PRO A 729 10.47 7.36 -43.60
N PRO A 730 11.20 6.47 -44.29
CA PRO A 730 12.41 5.86 -43.75
C PRO A 730 13.43 6.95 -43.42
N LYS A 731 14.02 6.87 -42.21
CA LYS A 731 15.08 7.80 -41.78
C LYS A 731 16.19 7.83 -42.82
N ARG A 732 16.54 9.03 -43.30
CA ARG A 732 17.71 9.23 -44.18
C ARG A 732 18.97 8.83 -43.42
N THR A 733 19.65 7.77 -43.85
CA THR A 733 21.05 7.55 -43.48
C THR A 733 21.92 8.52 -44.28
N ALA A 734 22.74 9.31 -43.57
CA ALA A 734 23.55 10.38 -44.16
C ALA A 734 24.50 9.91 -45.28
N ASP A 735 24.83 8.61 -45.33
CA ASP A 735 25.75 8.02 -46.31
C ASP A 735 25.12 7.62 -47.66
N GLN A 736 23.79 7.64 -47.82
CA GLN A 736 23.16 7.26 -49.09
C GLN A 736 22.78 8.49 -49.92
N GLY A 737 23.79 9.08 -50.55
CA GLY A 737 23.62 10.08 -51.59
C GLY A 737 23.01 9.49 -52.86
N LYS A 738 21.66 9.54 -52.96
CA LYS A 738 20.88 9.70 -54.21
C LYS A 738 19.39 9.90 -53.85
N PRO A 739 18.64 10.71 -54.62
CA PRO A 739 17.20 10.85 -54.40
C PRO A 739 16.54 9.49 -54.59
N MET A 740 15.65 9.10 -53.65
CA MET A 740 14.82 7.90 -53.76
C MET A 740 14.14 7.89 -55.14
N THR A 741 14.61 7.01 -56.02
CA THR A 741 14.10 6.83 -57.37
C THR A 741 12.69 6.26 -57.32
N GLY A 742 11.68 7.11 -57.56
CA GLY A 742 10.30 6.74 -57.91
C GLY A 742 9.47 6.12 -56.79
N ILE A 743 8.19 6.50 -56.72
CA ILE A 743 7.17 5.72 -56.01
C ILE A 743 7.09 4.37 -56.72
N THR A 744 7.72 3.34 -56.17
CA THR A 744 7.54 1.97 -56.67
C THR A 744 6.18 1.45 -56.21
N ARG A 745 5.61 0.47 -56.92
CA ARG A 745 4.34 -0.18 -56.53
C ARG A 745 4.34 -0.76 -55.12
N ASN A 746 5.53 -1.03 -54.58
CA ASN A 746 5.73 -1.57 -53.24
C ASN A 746 6.03 -0.49 -52.19
N ALA A 747 6.09 0.79 -52.58
CA ALA A 747 6.26 1.87 -51.64
C ALA A 747 5.02 1.94 -50.73
N PRO A 748 5.19 1.96 -49.39
CA PRO A 748 4.07 2.12 -48.48
C PRO A 748 3.49 3.52 -48.64
N VAL A 749 2.17 3.60 -48.70
CA VAL A 749 1.36 4.80 -48.77
C VAL A 749 0.24 4.66 -47.74
N SER A 750 -0.05 5.76 -47.07
CA SER A 750 -1.22 5.93 -46.22
C SER A 750 -2.19 6.91 -46.85
N PHE A 751 -3.48 6.66 -46.64
CA PHE A 751 -4.55 7.63 -46.85
C PHE A 751 -4.96 8.23 -45.52
N PHE A 752 -5.44 9.47 -45.53
CA PHE A 752 -5.89 10.18 -44.34
C PHE A 752 -6.89 11.27 -44.71
N LEU A 753 -7.77 11.60 -43.75
CA LEU A 753 -8.71 12.70 -43.92
C LEU A 753 -7.97 14.03 -43.85
N ARG A 754 -8.32 14.95 -44.76
CA ARG A 754 -7.64 16.25 -44.82
C ARG A 754 -7.95 17.12 -43.60
N GLU A 755 -9.14 16.98 -43.03
CA GLU A 755 -9.54 17.62 -41.77
C GLU A 755 -8.73 17.12 -40.57
N ASP A 756 -8.27 15.86 -40.62
CA ASP A 756 -7.44 15.25 -39.58
C ASP A 756 -5.95 15.58 -39.79
N ILE A 757 -5.52 16.35 -40.80
CA ILE A 757 -4.11 16.70 -41.01
C ILE A 757 -3.42 17.53 -39.90
N PRO A 758 -4.07 18.24 -38.94
CA PRO A 758 -3.35 19.02 -37.94
C PRO A 758 -2.23 18.25 -37.20
N TRP A 759 -2.40 16.94 -36.96
CA TRP A 759 -1.34 16.11 -36.36
C TRP A 759 -0.16 15.83 -37.32
N LEU A 760 -0.37 15.90 -38.64
CA LEU A 760 0.69 15.78 -39.66
C LEU A 760 1.51 17.06 -39.83
N THR A 761 0.89 18.23 -39.66
CA THR A 761 1.62 19.52 -39.68
C THR A 761 2.52 19.70 -38.46
N TYR A 762 2.26 18.98 -37.37
CA TYR A 762 3.07 18.95 -36.15
C TYR A 762 4.51 18.47 -36.40
N PHE A 763 4.73 17.62 -37.42
CA PHE A 763 6.04 17.04 -37.75
C PHE A 763 6.90 17.88 -38.71
N SER A 764 6.51 19.13 -38.99
CA SER A 764 7.15 19.96 -40.01
C SER A 764 7.82 21.23 -39.50
N ASP A 765 8.27 21.27 -38.24
CA ASP A 765 9.25 22.27 -37.80
C ASP A 765 10.68 21.76 -38.11
N PRO A 766 11.43 22.35 -39.06
CA PRO A 766 12.78 21.92 -39.41
C PRO A 766 13.84 22.28 -38.37
N SER A 767 13.44 22.75 -37.18
CA SER A 767 14.35 23.16 -36.10
C SER A 767 14.60 22.10 -35.02
N THR A 768 14.02 20.90 -35.14
CA THR A 768 14.44 19.69 -34.39
C THR A 768 15.47 18.85 -35.14
#